data_AF-H2ASQ7-F1
#
_entry.id   AF-H2ASQ7-F1
#
_cell.length_a   1.000
_cell.length_b   1.000
_cell.length_c   1.000
_cell.angle_alpha   90.00
_cell.angle_beta   90.00
_cell.angle_gamma   90.00
#
_symmetry.space_group_name_H-M   'P 1'
#
loop_
_entity.id
_entity.type
_entity.pdbx_description
1 polymer ?
#
loop_
_entity_poly.entity_id
_entity_poly.type
_entity_poly.pdbx_seq_one_letter_code
_entity_poly.pdbx_strand_id
1 'polypeptide(L)'
;MLSTANQRGPEKIEGGTKVTKRPNSISTWDVGTKKATLYKDNMDYKHISPHELASLLKVHQSMRLPEYSAMFPWLHSYSTTHPPTYPDAISIIRSNVLSQEHNWIPNSGMLKSSMDPSDFLISWNEQCSFDILKYDNDSDNEEIFSLIKDLIMNESATIVVDLLNAEQLANICMKNKVLPFLKTDLHAFRTYCDKSRNKSVNSSFQPLHSGNDSGQTNWRQQNSSFRRFDLQCAKMVELSSKIIIYCLNIDPLAHDHSGCTDCFQLASLLKLALLLLRRHYSAVHYPFEDTLEITILKFERFDKFPLGSVATKPMLLSSTEKQTPQQVSSMFDVISFNNWDRNLLYHEQLEMTKVSSMTSVDSTYDLWCGNLTDYQLYKIFGPYKNLGKVENYPCYYSPDNTIVRLSQLEFDSDDTLKNDSKLFNIPITNVPLNLFIRCSEKSGLPDVASLISNLNSNEGAITFNFPGSGTIGLGNLNINSVEIILNVCYSIYRYSKMHKRGALIYCTDGYSETSFLLVAYLIFLWDLSLEEVMLKLHSECRRPFYLYQIDLQVLGHLQTLLRNYSPRREENSVSYNCSNGSTPLKISPETFSNIFLAKIPMTMANWTKLNGPLPSRILPHLYLGSLEHAQSPILLKRLGITHIVSVGEELSWLGDPSDSIRRNRGVSSPSPPIIQEINEVSSTYMTPRRATMRTDSYDINLPKSSSTKIIEKNGFKICKINNLQDNGIDPLSKPLNDILEFIDDCYKKKIGKVLVHCMVGVSRSATVCIAEVMKRMKVDVLKAYLYVRVRRLNIIIQPNLMFMYELIKWQEELGVERLVDWHIMCRSIVELNKKYL
;
A
#
# COMPACT_ATOMS: atom_id res chain seq x y z
N MET A 1 -54.83 -21.52 52.85
CA MET A 1 -56.03 -21.69 53.69
C MET A 1 -56.91 -20.47 53.53
N LEU A 2 -58.15 -20.71 53.10
CA LEU A 2 -59.37 -20.03 53.51
C LEU A 2 -59.45 -18.49 53.54
N SER A 3 -60.27 -18.01 52.59
CA SER A 3 -61.45 -17.17 52.83
C SER A 3 -61.26 -15.75 53.40
N THR A 4 -61.54 -14.78 52.52
CA THR A 4 -62.49 -13.67 52.69
C THR A 4 -62.59 -12.95 54.04
N ALA A 5 -62.38 -11.63 54.00
CA ALA A 5 -63.17 -10.69 54.80
C ALA A 5 -63.13 -9.27 54.21
N ASN A 6 -64.30 -8.79 53.77
CA ASN A 6 -64.96 -7.55 54.23
C ASN A 6 -64.13 -6.25 54.36
N GLN A 7 -64.51 -5.16 53.68
CA GLN A 7 -65.58 -4.19 54.03
C GLN A 7 -65.49 -2.92 53.13
N ARG A 8 -66.56 -2.11 53.18
CA ARG A 8 -67.00 -1.06 52.23
C ARG A 8 -66.23 0.28 52.29
N GLY A 9 -65.93 0.84 51.10
CA GLY A 9 -65.93 2.24 50.57
C GLY A 9 -65.52 3.48 51.42
N PRO A 10 -65.57 4.73 50.88
CA PRO A 10 -65.77 5.19 49.49
C PRO A 10 -64.79 6.31 49.01
N GLU A 11 -64.98 6.82 47.77
CA GLU A 11 -64.47 8.11 47.18
C GLU A 11 -62.95 8.24 46.87
N LYS A 12 -62.43 8.91 45.82
CA LYS A 12 -62.88 9.48 44.52
C LYS A 12 -61.60 10.03 43.81
N ILE A 13 -61.69 10.27 42.49
CA ILE A 13 -60.93 11.20 41.60
C ILE A 13 -59.58 10.81 40.94
N GLU A 14 -59.56 11.12 39.62
CA GLU A 14 -58.47 11.38 38.65
C GLU A 14 -57.75 10.18 38.01
N GLY A 15 -57.56 10.05 36.70
CA GLY A 15 -57.84 10.89 35.52
C GLY A 15 -57.26 10.17 34.29
N GLY A 16 -57.96 10.17 33.14
CA GLY A 16 -57.50 9.45 31.95
C GLY A 16 -58.17 9.96 30.67
N THR A 17 -57.41 10.73 29.90
CA THR A 17 -57.83 11.57 28.77
C THR A 17 -58.01 10.78 27.46
N LYS A 18 -58.95 11.26 26.64
CA LYS A 18 -59.47 10.69 25.39
C LYS A 18 -58.55 10.83 24.16
N VAL A 19 -58.47 9.75 23.37
CA VAL A 19 -58.90 9.56 21.96
C VAL A 19 -58.92 10.77 20.99
N THR A 20 -58.36 10.60 19.79
CA THR A 20 -58.96 10.93 18.46
C THR A 20 -58.16 10.20 17.34
N LYS A 21 -58.65 9.17 16.62
CA LYS A 21 -59.57 9.09 15.45
C LYS A 21 -59.20 9.90 14.21
N ARG A 22 -59.01 9.22 13.05
CA ARG A 22 -59.69 9.48 11.73
C ARG A 22 -59.31 8.42 10.65
N PRO A 23 -60.05 8.28 9.52
CA PRO A 23 -60.90 7.10 9.28
C PRO A 23 -60.65 6.33 7.95
N ASN A 24 -61.21 5.11 7.89
CA ASN A 24 -61.40 4.29 6.69
C ASN A 24 -62.72 4.64 5.95
N SER A 25 -62.70 4.63 4.61
CA SER A 25 -63.85 4.20 3.78
C SER A 25 -63.42 3.88 2.33
N ILE A 26 -63.52 2.60 1.93
CA ILE A 26 -64.43 2.03 0.89
C ILE A 26 -63.97 2.21 -0.58
N SER A 27 -63.58 1.11 -1.24
CA SER A 27 -64.44 0.38 -2.20
C SER A 27 -63.68 -0.72 -2.96
N THR A 28 -64.26 -1.90 -2.94
CA THR A 28 -63.97 -3.12 -3.70
C THR A 28 -64.00 -2.90 -5.22
N TRP A 29 -62.99 -3.42 -5.93
CA TRP A 29 -63.11 -3.78 -7.34
C TRP A 29 -62.70 -5.25 -7.51
N ASP A 30 -63.61 -5.96 -8.14
CA ASP A 30 -63.66 -7.41 -8.26
C ASP A 30 -62.72 -7.94 -9.35
N VAL A 31 -62.40 -9.21 -9.18
CA VAL A 31 -61.40 -9.99 -9.89
C VAL A 31 -61.77 -10.21 -11.36
N GLY A 32 -60.98 -9.62 -12.25
CA GLY A 32 -60.91 -9.98 -13.67
C GLY A 32 -59.80 -11.00 -13.92
N THR A 33 -60.20 -12.25 -14.09
CA THR A 33 -59.38 -13.41 -14.49
C THR A 33 -58.64 -13.19 -15.81
N LYS A 34 -57.33 -12.89 -15.73
CA LYS A 34 -56.31 -13.31 -16.72
C LYS A 34 -55.03 -13.70 -16.00
N LYS A 35 -55.09 -14.82 -15.25
CA LYS A 35 -53.90 -15.63 -14.96
C LYS A 35 -53.52 -16.38 -16.23
N ALA A 36 -52.21 -16.53 -16.41
CA ALA A 36 -51.54 -17.47 -17.29
C ALA A 36 -51.61 -17.18 -18.80
N THR A 37 -50.65 -16.36 -19.29
CA THR A 37 -49.77 -16.66 -20.45
C THR A 37 -49.01 -15.39 -20.83
N LEU A 38 -47.82 -15.16 -20.24
CA LEU A 38 -46.77 -14.26 -20.77
C LEU A 38 -45.45 -14.29 -19.96
N TYR A 39 -45.18 -15.35 -19.20
CA TYR A 39 -43.90 -15.53 -18.50
C TYR A 39 -43.15 -16.69 -19.13
N LYS A 40 -42.53 -16.43 -20.29
CA LYS A 40 -41.55 -17.32 -20.92
C LYS A 40 -40.70 -16.61 -22.00
N ASP A 41 -40.46 -15.32 -21.87
CA ASP A 41 -39.38 -14.70 -22.64
C ASP A 41 -38.08 -14.88 -21.85
N ASN A 42 -37.34 -15.91 -22.24
CA ASN A 42 -35.94 -16.10 -21.88
C ASN A 42 -35.19 -14.79 -22.15
N MET A 43 -34.56 -14.23 -21.13
CA MET A 43 -33.44 -13.29 -21.33
C MET A 43 -32.26 -14.09 -21.90
N ASP A 44 -32.31 -14.43 -23.19
CA ASP A 44 -31.21 -15.09 -23.91
C ASP A 44 -30.10 -14.05 -24.14
N TYR A 45 -29.26 -13.85 -23.12
CA TYR A 45 -28.01 -13.12 -23.32
C TYR A 45 -27.14 -13.88 -24.33
N LYS A 46 -26.49 -13.16 -25.22
CA LYS A 46 -25.60 -13.77 -26.22
C LYS A 46 -24.46 -14.52 -25.53
N HIS A 47 -24.08 -15.64 -26.13
CA HIS A 47 -22.96 -16.44 -25.68
C HIS A 47 -21.70 -16.18 -26.50
N ILE A 48 -20.55 -16.40 -25.87
CA ILE A 48 -19.24 -16.32 -26.50
C ILE A 48 -18.37 -17.51 -26.09
N SER A 49 -17.52 -17.98 -26.99
CA SER A 49 -16.59 -19.09 -26.76
C SER A 49 -15.23 -18.62 -26.22
N PRO A 50 -14.40 -19.52 -25.64
CA PRO A 50 -13.04 -19.19 -25.21
C PRO A 50 -12.12 -18.63 -26.31
N HIS A 51 -12.29 -19.09 -27.57
CA HIS A 51 -11.51 -18.61 -28.70
C HIS A 51 -11.90 -17.18 -29.13
N GLU A 52 -13.19 -16.88 -29.10
CA GLU A 52 -13.68 -15.52 -29.36
C GLU A 52 -13.24 -14.57 -28.24
N LEU A 53 -13.32 -14.99 -26.96
CA LEU A 53 -12.79 -14.21 -25.84
C LEU A 53 -11.30 -13.92 -26.00
N ALA A 54 -10.50 -14.93 -26.37
CA ALA A 54 -9.06 -14.75 -26.60
C ALA A 54 -8.79 -13.74 -27.73
N SER A 55 -9.62 -13.76 -28.78
CA SER A 55 -9.54 -12.82 -29.90
C SER A 55 -9.86 -11.39 -29.44
N LEU A 56 -10.92 -11.22 -28.64
CA LEU A 56 -11.29 -9.92 -28.06
C LEU A 56 -10.20 -9.38 -27.12
N LEU A 57 -9.65 -10.23 -26.24
CA LEU A 57 -8.55 -9.87 -25.35
C LEU A 57 -7.33 -9.37 -26.13
N LYS A 58 -6.99 -10.04 -27.23
CA LYS A 58 -5.87 -9.65 -28.09
C LYS A 58 -6.12 -8.29 -28.76
N VAL A 59 -7.35 -8.06 -29.25
CA VAL A 59 -7.74 -6.75 -29.80
C VAL A 59 -7.60 -5.68 -28.72
N HIS A 60 -8.23 -5.87 -27.57
CA HIS A 60 -8.19 -4.96 -26.43
C HIS A 60 -6.77 -4.63 -25.94
N GLN A 61 -5.87 -5.61 -25.88
CA GLN A 61 -4.47 -5.41 -25.48
C GLN A 61 -3.65 -4.67 -26.55
N SER A 62 -3.97 -4.85 -27.83
CA SER A 62 -3.28 -4.18 -28.94
C SER A 62 -3.69 -2.72 -29.14
N MET A 63 -4.82 -2.30 -28.58
CA MET A 63 -5.31 -0.94 -28.71
C MET A 63 -4.52 0.05 -27.87
N ARG A 64 -4.31 1.24 -28.47
CA ARG A 64 -3.72 2.39 -27.79
C ARG A 64 -4.71 2.96 -26.78
N LEU A 65 -4.22 3.23 -25.58
CA LEU A 65 -4.99 3.93 -24.57
C LEU A 65 -5.36 5.34 -25.03
N PRO A 66 -6.55 5.84 -24.67
CA PRO A 66 -6.93 7.21 -24.97
C PRO A 66 -5.93 8.22 -24.38
N GLU A 67 -5.89 9.43 -24.93
CA GLU A 67 -4.99 10.46 -24.42
C GLU A 67 -5.36 10.89 -23.00
N TYR A 68 -4.34 11.11 -22.17
CA TYR A 68 -4.53 11.47 -20.76
C TYR A 68 -5.34 12.77 -20.58
N SER A 69 -5.29 13.68 -21.56
CA SER A 69 -6.08 14.91 -21.57
C SER A 69 -7.59 14.67 -21.64
N ALA A 70 -8.01 13.56 -22.28
CA ALA A 70 -9.41 13.16 -22.34
C ALA A 70 -9.80 12.30 -21.14
N MET A 71 -8.91 11.39 -20.72
CA MET A 71 -9.19 10.43 -19.65
C MET A 71 -9.17 11.05 -18.26
N PHE A 72 -8.14 11.82 -17.93
CA PHE A 72 -7.89 12.22 -16.56
C PHE A 72 -9.01 13.04 -15.92
N PRO A 73 -9.62 14.05 -16.58
CA PRO A 73 -10.74 14.79 -16.01
C PRO A 73 -11.89 13.89 -15.53
N TRP A 74 -12.07 12.75 -16.19
CA TRP A 74 -13.08 11.76 -15.87
C TRP A 74 -12.61 10.70 -14.86
N LEU A 75 -11.33 10.28 -14.88
CA LEU A 75 -10.80 9.19 -14.04
C LEU A 75 -10.76 9.52 -12.54
N HIS A 76 -10.48 10.78 -12.16
CA HIS A 76 -10.20 11.13 -10.76
C HIS A 76 -11.43 11.50 -9.93
N SER A 77 -12.62 11.50 -10.53
CA SER A 77 -13.88 11.91 -9.89
C SER A 77 -14.97 10.86 -10.06
N TYR A 78 -16.02 10.94 -9.23
CA TYR A 78 -17.27 10.24 -9.51
C TYR A 78 -17.81 10.63 -10.89
N SER A 79 -18.55 9.73 -11.52
CA SER A 79 -19.05 9.93 -12.88
C SER A 79 -20.23 10.90 -12.90
N THR A 80 -20.07 12.01 -13.61
CA THR A 80 -21.11 13.04 -13.85
C THR A 80 -21.39 13.28 -15.33
N THR A 81 -20.53 12.74 -16.20
CA THR A 81 -20.57 12.84 -17.66
C THR A 81 -20.30 11.48 -18.28
N HIS A 82 -20.62 11.34 -19.56
CA HIS A 82 -20.28 10.15 -20.34
C HIS A 82 -18.77 9.85 -20.33
N PRO A 83 -18.38 8.56 -20.40
CA PRO A 83 -16.99 8.16 -20.49
C PRO A 83 -16.36 8.64 -21.81
N PRO A 84 -15.04 8.92 -21.83
CA PRO A 84 -14.30 9.13 -23.07
C PRO A 84 -14.41 7.94 -24.03
N THR A 85 -14.20 8.17 -25.33
CA THR A 85 -14.26 7.08 -26.31
C THR A 85 -13.05 6.16 -26.20
N TYR A 86 -13.30 4.87 -25.99
CA TYR A 86 -12.31 3.79 -26.09
C TYR A 86 -13.00 2.60 -26.76
N PRO A 87 -13.02 2.54 -28.11
CA PRO A 87 -13.77 1.51 -28.84
C PRO A 87 -13.21 0.13 -28.52
N ASP A 88 -14.03 -0.92 -28.64
CA ASP A 88 -13.66 -2.33 -28.41
C ASP A 88 -13.06 -2.66 -27.03
N ALA A 89 -13.16 -1.74 -26.07
CA ALA A 89 -12.78 -1.96 -24.68
C ALA A 89 -13.68 -3.03 -24.05
N ILE A 90 -13.06 -4.01 -23.39
CA ILE A 90 -13.80 -5.11 -22.77
C ILE A 90 -13.60 -5.14 -21.24
N SER A 91 -14.65 -5.52 -20.53
CA SER A 91 -14.57 -5.89 -19.11
C SER A 91 -14.88 -7.37 -18.95
N ILE A 92 -14.04 -8.08 -18.21
CA ILE A 92 -14.24 -9.51 -17.89
C ILE A 92 -14.61 -9.60 -16.41
N ILE A 93 -15.74 -10.23 -16.12
CA ILE A 93 -16.32 -10.25 -14.77
C ILE A 93 -16.62 -11.69 -14.37
N ARG A 94 -16.10 -12.08 -13.21
CA ARG A 94 -16.41 -13.37 -12.58
C ARG A 94 -17.66 -13.22 -11.72
N SER A 95 -18.67 -14.06 -11.95
CA SER A 95 -19.95 -13.96 -11.24
C SER A 95 -19.96 -14.58 -9.84
N ASN A 96 -19.06 -15.53 -9.59
CA ASN A 96 -18.95 -16.22 -8.32
C ASN A 96 -17.50 -16.60 -8.02
N VAL A 97 -17.13 -16.55 -6.75
CA VAL A 97 -15.86 -17.06 -6.26
C VAL A 97 -15.99 -18.56 -6.01
N LEU A 98 -14.92 -19.33 -6.22
CA LEU A 98 -14.89 -20.75 -5.85
C LEU A 98 -15.10 -20.92 -4.34
N SER A 99 -16.01 -21.82 -3.95
CA SER A 99 -16.31 -22.09 -2.54
C SER A 99 -15.24 -22.95 -1.89
N GLN A 100 -14.81 -22.55 -0.68
CA GLN A 100 -13.91 -23.36 0.16
C GLN A 100 -14.56 -24.67 0.61
N GLU A 101 -15.89 -24.74 0.70
CA GLU A 101 -16.63 -25.95 1.09
C GLU A 101 -16.34 -27.14 0.18
N HIS A 102 -15.91 -26.86 -1.05
CA HIS A 102 -15.58 -27.86 -2.06
C HIS A 102 -14.07 -28.05 -2.22
N ASN A 103 -13.27 -27.66 -1.22
CA ASN A 103 -11.80 -27.73 -1.20
C ASN A 103 -11.10 -26.96 -2.32
N TRP A 104 -11.75 -25.97 -2.95
CA TRP A 104 -11.12 -25.10 -3.94
C TRP A 104 -10.46 -23.89 -3.29
N ILE A 105 -9.40 -23.39 -3.93
CA ILE A 105 -8.77 -22.13 -3.53
C ILE A 105 -9.60 -20.97 -4.14
N PRO A 106 -10.17 -20.06 -3.32
CA PRO A 106 -11.07 -19.00 -3.80
C PRO A 106 -10.49 -18.07 -4.88
N ASN A 107 -9.19 -17.77 -4.77
CA ASN A 107 -8.47 -16.89 -5.70
C ASN A 107 -7.87 -17.63 -6.90
N SER A 108 -8.31 -18.87 -7.16
CA SER A 108 -7.99 -19.64 -8.37
C SER A 108 -9.11 -19.55 -9.40
N GLY A 109 -8.91 -20.10 -10.61
CA GLY A 109 -9.92 -20.09 -11.69
C GLY A 109 -10.15 -18.71 -12.34
N MET A 110 -9.13 -17.88 -12.38
CA MET A 110 -9.22 -16.53 -12.89
C MET A 110 -8.82 -16.43 -14.36
N LEU A 111 -9.65 -15.75 -15.15
CA LEU A 111 -9.28 -15.29 -16.49
C LEU A 111 -8.42 -14.02 -16.41
N LYS A 112 -7.68 -13.75 -17.48
CA LYS A 112 -6.87 -12.53 -17.59
C LYS A 112 -7.77 -11.30 -17.53
N SER A 113 -7.36 -10.31 -16.75
CA SER A 113 -8.04 -9.03 -16.51
C SER A 113 -9.44 -9.15 -15.92
N SER A 114 -9.70 -10.26 -15.21
CA SER A 114 -10.98 -10.52 -14.55
C SER A 114 -11.15 -9.71 -13.24
N MET A 115 -12.35 -9.16 -13.08
CA MET A 115 -12.82 -8.44 -11.89
C MET A 115 -13.90 -9.23 -11.14
N ASP A 116 -13.94 -9.05 -9.82
CA ASP A 116 -15.04 -9.54 -8.98
C ASP A 116 -16.08 -8.41 -8.75
N PRO A 117 -17.36 -8.70 -8.42
CA PRO A 117 -18.39 -7.67 -8.27
C PRO A 117 -18.05 -6.58 -7.26
N SER A 118 -17.34 -6.91 -6.17
CA SER A 118 -16.89 -5.96 -5.15
C SER A 118 -15.77 -5.02 -5.61
N ASP A 119 -15.16 -5.27 -6.78
CA ASP A 119 -14.16 -4.39 -7.38
C ASP A 119 -14.81 -3.12 -7.96
N PHE A 120 -16.05 -3.22 -8.46
CA PHE A 120 -16.71 -2.13 -9.19
C PHE A 120 -18.09 -1.72 -8.63
N LEU A 121 -18.78 -2.59 -7.89
CA LEU A 121 -19.99 -2.23 -7.13
C LEU A 121 -19.63 -1.80 -5.71
N ILE A 122 -20.48 -0.98 -5.11
CA ILE A 122 -20.33 -0.57 -3.70
C ILE A 122 -20.42 -1.81 -2.81
N SER A 123 -19.40 -2.08 -2.00
CA SER A 123 -19.38 -3.23 -1.09
C SER A 123 -20.03 -2.89 0.25
N TRP A 124 -20.64 -3.86 0.92
CA TRP A 124 -21.21 -3.68 2.27
C TRP A 124 -20.20 -3.17 3.30
N ASN A 125 -18.93 -3.57 3.14
CA ASN A 125 -17.83 -3.16 4.01
C ASN A 125 -17.37 -1.71 3.77
N GLU A 126 -17.75 -1.09 2.65
CA GLU A 126 -17.56 0.34 2.45
C GLU A 126 -18.50 1.08 3.41
N GLN A 127 -18.12 2.28 3.90
CA GLN A 127 -18.85 2.99 4.95
C GLN A 127 -20.31 3.26 4.56
N CYS A 128 -21.20 2.29 4.72
CA CYS A 128 -22.61 2.41 4.39
C CYS A 128 -23.35 3.09 5.54
N SER A 129 -24.40 3.84 5.20
CA SER A 129 -25.33 4.45 6.16
C SER A 129 -26.07 3.38 6.97
N PHE A 130 -26.16 2.16 6.45
CA PHE A 130 -26.79 1.02 7.08
C PHE A 130 -25.79 0.29 7.99
N ASP A 131 -25.92 0.46 9.30
CA ASP A 131 -25.03 -0.21 10.26
C ASP A 131 -25.23 -1.74 10.29
N ILE A 132 -26.39 -2.25 9.86
CA ILE A 132 -26.68 -3.70 9.75
C ILE A 132 -25.77 -4.40 8.72
N LEU A 133 -25.35 -3.70 7.66
CA LEU A 133 -24.45 -4.25 6.62
C LEU A 133 -23.01 -4.46 7.12
N LYS A 134 -22.68 -4.03 8.34
CA LYS A 134 -21.34 -4.17 8.93
C LYS A 134 -21.15 -5.45 9.72
N TYR A 135 -22.24 -6.08 10.15
CA TYR A 135 -22.20 -7.27 11.01
C TYR A 135 -22.69 -8.47 10.18
N ASP A 136 -21.84 -9.48 10.07
CA ASP A 136 -22.07 -10.68 9.28
C ASP A 136 -22.59 -11.78 10.20
N ASN A 137 -23.82 -11.60 10.72
CA ASN A 137 -24.49 -12.58 11.59
C ASN A 137 -25.65 -13.24 10.84
N ASP A 138 -25.82 -14.55 11.01
CA ASP A 138 -26.86 -15.33 10.33
C ASP A 138 -28.29 -14.87 10.65
N SER A 139 -28.51 -14.22 11.80
CA SER A 139 -29.81 -13.66 12.20
C SER A 139 -30.28 -12.47 11.36
N ASP A 140 -29.36 -11.78 10.68
CA ASP A 140 -29.61 -10.47 10.05
C ASP A 140 -29.82 -10.59 8.53
N ASN A 141 -29.64 -11.79 7.96
CA ASN A 141 -29.67 -12.02 6.51
C ASN A 141 -31.02 -11.70 5.84
N GLU A 142 -32.16 -11.99 6.49
CA GLU A 142 -33.49 -11.66 5.95
C GLU A 142 -33.77 -10.16 5.96
N GLU A 143 -33.31 -9.45 7.00
CA GLU A 143 -33.43 -7.99 7.10
C GLU A 143 -32.58 -7.30 6.04
N ILE A 144 -31.34 -7.76 5.84
CA ILE A 144 -30.45 -7.25 4.80
C ILE A 144 -31.03 -7.51 3.41
N PHE A 145 -31.55 -8.72 3.16
CA PHE A 145 -32.19 -9.04 1.89
C PHE A 145 -33.38 -8.11 1.60
N SER A 146 -34.24 -7.90 2.60
CA SER A 146 -35.41 -7.01 2.49
C SER A 146 -34.99 -5.57 2.22
N LEU A 147 -33.96 -5.08 2.92
CA LEU A 147 -33.40 -3.75 2.70
C LEU A 147 -32.89 -3.57 1.27
N ILE A 148 -32.11 -4.52 0.75
CA ILE A 148 -31.56 -4.45 -0.61
C ILE A 148 -32.68 -4.51 -1.64
N LYS A 149 -33.68 -5.37 -1.42
CA LYS A 149 -34.86 -5.46 -2.28
C LYS A 149 -35.60 -4.12 -2.33
N ASP A 150 -35.84 -3.50 -1.19
CA ASP A 150 -36.50 -2.19 -1.10
C ASP A 150 -35.68 -1.09 -1.78
N LEU A 151 -34.35 -1.10 -1.63
CA LEU A 151 -33.45 -0.19 -2.35
C LEU A 151 -33.61 -0.32 -3.87
N ILE A 152 -33.59 -1.56 -4.37
CA ILE A 152 -33.76 -1.85 -5.80
C ILE A 152 -35.14 -1.37 -6.27
N MET A 153 -36.21 -1.68 -5.53
CA MET A 153 -37.58 -1.29 -5.89
C MET A 153 -37.77 0.23 -5.91
N ASN A 154 -37.24 0.94 -4.92
CA ASN A 154 -37.35 2.40 -4.83
C ASN A 154 -36.63 3.10 -5.98
N GLU A 155 -35.42 2.65 -6.32
CA GLU A 155 -34.63 3.27 -7.39
C GLU A 155 -35.13 2.86 -8.79
N SER A 156 -35.58 1.61 -8.96
CA SER A 156 -36.13 1.10 -10.22
C SER A 156 -37.54 1.62 -10.51
N ALA A 157 -38.32 2.07 -9.53
CA ALA A 157 -39.63 2.70 -9.77
C ALA A 157 -39.57 3.91 -10.72
N THR A 158 -38.38 4.50 -10.89
CA THR A 158 -38.13 5.63 -11.79
C THR A 158 -37.69 5.23 -13.19
N ILE A 159 -37.49 3.93 -13.45
CA ILE A 159 -36.95 3.40 -14.71
C ILE A 159 -37.88 2.30 -15.23
N VAL A 160 -38.36 2.43 -16.47
CA VAL A 160 -39.08 1.34 -17.15
C VAL A 160 -38.06 0.28 -17.54
N VAL A 161 -37.85 -0.73 -16.69
CA VAL A 161 -37.06 -1.89 -17.08
C VAL A 161 -37.75 -3.18 -16.67
N ASP A 162 -38.03 -4.02 -17.67
CA ASP A 162 -38.38 -5.45 -17.53
C ASP A 162 -37.15 -6.26 -17.07
N LEU A 163 -36.49 -5.84 -15.98
CA LEU A 163 -35.39 -6.60 -15.39
C LEU A 163 -35.97 -7.68 -14.47
N LEU A 164 -35.24 -8.79 -14.34
CA LEU A 164 -35.55 -9.89 -13.44
C LEU A 164 -36.10 -9.39 -12.08
N ASN A 165 -37.02 -10.17 -11.50
CA ASN A 165 -37.66 -9.95 -10.20
C ASN A 165 -36.64 -9.38 -9.18
N ALA A 166 -36.97 -8.28 -8.50
CA ALA A 166 -36.10 -7.62 -7.52
C ALA A 166 -35.51 -8.59 -6.47
N GLU A 167 -36.21 -9.68 -6.19
CA GLU A 167 -35.71 -10.78 -5.35
C GLU A 167 -34.44 -11.46 -5.91
N GLN A 168 -34.39 -11.69 -7.21
CA GLN A 168 -33.22 -12.30 -7.87
C GLN A 168 -32.02 -11.35 -7.86
N LEU A 169 -32.26 -10.05 -8.03
CA LEU A 169 -31.22 -9.02 -7.92
C LEU A 169 -30.72 -8.85 -6.47
N ALA A 170 -31.62 -8.92 -5.49
CA ALA A 170 -31.25 -8.91 -4.08
C ALA A 170 -30.42 -10.15 -3.72
N ASN A 171 -30.78 -11.33 -4.22
CA ASN A 171 -30.02 -12.58 -4.00
C ASN A 171 -28.57 -12.48 -4.49
N ILE A 172 -28.35 -11.97 -5.71
CA ILE A 172 -26.98 -11.83 -6.23
C ILE A 172 -26.17 -10.75 -5.49
N CYS A 173 -26.85 -9.69 -4.99
CA CYS A 173 -26.24 -8.69 -4.12
C CYS A 173 -25.82 -9.29 -2.76
N MET A 174 -26.69 -10.10 -2.16
CA MET A 174 -26.40 -10.87 -0.93
C MET A 174 -25.19 -11.76 -1.11
N LYS A 175 -25.20 -12.58 -2.16
CA LYS A 175 -24.13 -13.54 -2.46
C LYS A 175 -22.77 -12.87 -2.63
N ASN A 176 -22.72 -11.67 -3.22
CA ASN A 176 -21.48 -10.95 -3.48
C ASN A 176 -21.15 -9.87 -2.44
N LYS A 177 -22.00 -9.68 -1.43
CA LYS A 177 -21.88 -8.64 -0.39
C LYS A 177 -21.69 -7.22 -0.96
N VAL A 178 -22.56 -6.88 -1.92
CA VAL A 178 -22.56 -5.59 -2.65
C VAL A 178 -23.94 -4.93 -2.66
N LEU A 179 -23.95 -3.63 -2.96
CA LEU A 179 -25.14 -2.85 -3.30
C LEU A 179 -25.28 -2.75 -4.84
N PRO A 180 -26.49 -2.46 -5.37
CA PRO A 180 -26.76 -2.44 -6.81
C PRO A 180 -26.24 -1.18 -7.54
N PHE A 181 -25.19 -0.54 -7.01
CA PHE A 181 -24.66 0.72 -7.53
C PHE A 181 -23.18 0.60 -7.81
N LEU A 182 -22.72 1.22 -8.91
CA LEU A 182 -21.30 1.35 -9.18
C LEU A 182 -20.64 2.28 -8.17
N LYS A 183 -19.37 2.03 -7.83
CA LYS A 183 -18.57 2.89 -6.92
C LYS A 183 -18.43 4.33 -7.42
N THR A 184 -18.58 4.52 -8.73
CA THR A 184 -18.51 5.82 -9.40
C THR A 184 -19.81 6.62 -9.35
N ASP A 185 -20.89 6.05 -8.83
CA ASP A 185 -22.17 6.73 -8.66
C ASP A 185 -22.13 7.68 -7.44
N LEU A 186 -22.02 8.98 -7.73
CA LEU A 186 -22.01 10.02 -6.70
C LEU A 186 -23.33 10.11 -5.94
N HIS A 187 -24.46 9.87 -6.62
CA HIS A 187 -25.77 9.96 -6.02
C HIS A 187 -25.95 8.83 -5.01
N ALA A 188 -25.71 7.59 -5.44
CA ALA A 188 -25.78 6.43 -4.57
C ALA A 188 -24.82 6.56 -3.38
N PHE A 189 -23.58 6.99 -3.62
CA PHE A 189 -22.61 7.21 -2.55
C PHE A 189 -23.09 8.24 -1.51
N ARG A 190 -23.64 9.38 -1.95
CA ARG A 190 -24.16 10.43 -1.03
C ARG A 190 -25.42 9.99 -0.30
N THR A 191 -26.27 9.19 -0.93
CA THR A 191 -27.54 8.74 -0.35
C THR A 191 -27.32 7.59 0.65
N TYR A 192 -26.46 6.63 0.30
CA TYR A 192 -26.36 5.36 1.01
C TYR A 192 -25.03 5.13 1.74
N CYS A 193 -24.00 5.96 1.52
CA CYS A 193 -22.69 5.81 2.16
C CYS A 193 -22.27 7.04 2.99
N ASP A 194 -22.67 8.25 2.61
CA ASP A 194 -22.24 9.46 3.32
C ASP A 194 -22.97 9.65 4.67
N LYS A 195 -22.30 9.25 5.77
CA LYS A 195 -22.78 9.42 7.15
C LYS A 195 -22.82 10.90 7.61
N SER A 196 -22.30 11.86 6.84
CA SER A 196 -22.29 13.28 7.23
C SER A 196 -23.69 13.88 7.36
N ARG A 197 -24.71 13.27 6.74
CA ARG A 197 -26.13 13.64 6.94
C ARG A 197 -26.67 13.34 8.34
N ASN A 198 -26.06 12.43 9.10
CA ASN A 198 -26.49 12.08 10.46
C ASN A 198 -25.72 12.82 11.58
N LYS A 199 -24.90 13.84 11.23
CA LYS A 199 -24.29 14.77 12.19
C LYS A 199 -24.79 16.21 11.98
N SER A 200 -26.10 16.43 12.13
CA SER A 200 -26.59 17.66 12.77
C SER A 200 -26.99 17.23 14.18
N VAL A 201 -26.27 17.57 15.24
CA VAL A 201 -26.24 18.89 15.89
C VAL A 201 -24.88 19.09 16.59
N ASN A 202 -24.39 20.34 16.60
CA ASN A 202 -23.18 20.87 17.25
C ASN A 202 -21.81 20.66 16.57
N SER A 203 -21.49 21.54 15.62
CA SER A 203 -20.52 22.63 15.85
C SER A 203 -20.28 23.44 14.56
N SER A 204 -20.69 24.71 14.61
CA SER A 204 -20.14 25.85 13.87
C SER A 204 -19.81 25.68 12.38
N PHE A 205 -20.84 25.67 11.52
CA PHE A 205 -20.73 26.17 10.15
C PHE A 205 -21.96 27.04 9.87
N GLN A 206 -21.76 28.36 9.80
CA GLN A 206 -22.83 29.29 9.41
C GLN A 206 -23.06 29.19 7.89
N PRO A 207 -24.33 29.13 7.43
CA PRO A 207 -24.65 29.25 6.02
C PRO A 207 -24.58 30.73 5.63
N LEU A 208 -23.71 31.07 4.68
CA LEU A 208 -23.73 32.39 4.05
C LEU A 208 -24.82 32.43 2.98
N HIS A 209 -25.54 33.56 3.01
CA HIS A 209 -26.83 33.85 2.42
C HIS A 209 -27.01 33.60 0.91
N SER A 210 -28.27 33.32 0.58
CA SER A 210 -28.91 33.44 -0.72
C SER A 210 -28.72 34.82 -1.36
N GLY A 211 -28.22 34.85 -2.59
CA GLY A 211 -28.27 36.00 -3.48
C GLY A 211 -28.33 35.51 -4.93
N ASN A 212 -29.43 35.84 -5.61
CA ASN A 212 -29.56 35.71 -7.06
C ASN A 212 -28.52 36.63 -7.72
N ASP A 213 -27.50 36.06 -8.38
CA ASP A 213 -26.99 36.66 -9.61
C ASP A 213 -26.19 35.67 -10.47
N SER A 214 -26.23 35.97 -11.75
CA SER A 214 -25.81 35.25 -12.96
C SER A 214 -24.40 34.61 -12.97
N GLY A 215 -24.35 33.39 -13.50
CA GLY A 215 -23.27 32.85 -14.34
C GLY A 215 -21.82 33.02 -13.89
N GLN A 216 -21.37 32.29 -12.87
CA GLN A 216 -19.99 31.77 -12.80
C GLN A 216 -19.87 30.67 -11.74
N THR A 217 -19.55 29.47 -12.20
CA THR A 217 -19.46 28.22 -11.47
C THR A 217 -18.32 28.21 -10.45
N ASN A 218 -18.62 28.43 -9.17
CA ASN A 218 -17.72 28.14 -8.05
C ASN A 218 -18.03 26.76 -7.44
N TRP A 219 -17.64 25.70 -8.15
CA TRP A 219 -17.60 24.32 -7.62
C TRP A 219 -16.43 24.18 -6.65
N ARG A 220 -16.66 24.46 -5.36
CA ARG A 220 -15.72 24.09 -4.31
C ARG A 220 -15.80 22.58 -4.06
N GLN A 221 -14.86 21.88 -4.68
CA GLN A 221 -14.42 20.51 -4.43
C GLN A 221 -14.46 20.16 -2.93
N GLN A 222 -15.42 19.33 -2.54
CA GLN A 222 -15.29 18.47 -1.37
C GLN A 222 -14.94 17.07 -1.89
N ASN A 223 -13.74 16.57 -1.54
CA ASN A 223 -13.15 15.24 -1.78
C ASN A 223 -12.34 14.96 -3.07
N SER A 224 -11.58 15.91 -3.63
CA SER A 224 -10.69 15.64 -4.79
C SER A 224 -9.28 15.15 -4.41
N SER A 225 -9.16 13.91 -3.94
CA SER A 225 -7.85 13.24 -3.98
C SER A 225 -7.56 12.84 -5.44
N PHE A 226 -6.46 13.27 -6.03
CA PHE A 226 -6.02 12.80 -7.37
C PHE A 226 -5.53 11.33 -7.38
N ARG A 227 -5.85 10.58 -6.32
CA ARG A 227 -5.42 9.19 -6.06
C ARG A 227 -6.61 8.26 -5.86
N ARG A 228 -7.71 8.47 -6.58
CA ARG A 228 -8.92 7.62 -6.54
C ARG A 228 -8.75 6.29 -7.28
N PHE A 229 -7.69 5.54 -6.98
CA PHE A 229 -7.41 4.23 -7.58
C PHE A 229 -8.56 3.23 -7.34
N ASP A 230 -9.36 3.44 -6.30
CA ASP A 230 -10.53 2.66 -5.89
C ASP A 230 -11.68 2.69 -6.91
N LEU A 231 -11.78 3.73 -7.73
CA LEU A 231 -12.86 3.89 -8.70
C LEU A 231 -12.59 3.19 -10.04
N GLN A 232 -11.35 2.76 -10.29
CA GLN A 232 -10.90 2.51 -11.66
C GLN A 232 -11.48 1.24 -12.29
N CYS A 233 -11.81 0.22 -11.51
CA CYS A 233 -12.56 -0.94 -12.00
C CYS A 233 -13.98 -0.57 -12.44
N ALA A 234 -14.69 0.26 -11.65
CA ALA A 234 -16.01 0.77 -12.02
C ALA A 234 -15.97 1.67 -13.26
N LYS A 235 -14.94 2.53 -13.36
CA LYS A 235 -14.68 3.31 -14.58
C LYS A 235 -14.49 2.39 -15.79
N MET A 236 -13.71 1.32 -15.67
CA MET A 236 -13.55 0.36 -16.77
C MET A 236 -14.90 -0.25 -17.20
N VAL A 237 -15.77 -0.61 -16.26
CA VAL A 237 -17.13 -1.11 -16.57
C VAL A 237 -17.97 -0.08 -17.34
N GLU A 238 -17.88 1.20 -16.99
CA GLU A 238 -18.57 2.27 -17.73
C GLU A 238 -18.02 2.49 -19.13
N LEU A 239 -16.70 2.35 -19.29
CA LEU A 239 -15.95 2.61 -20.53
C LEU A 239 -16.11 1.49 -21.57
N SER A 240 -16.30 0.26 -21.11
CA SER A 240 -16.34 -0.92 -21.98
C SER A 240 -17.53 -0.93 -22.93
N SER A 241 -17.26 -1.26 -24.20
CA SER A 241 -18.31 -1.52 -25.19
C SER A 241 -18.89 -2.92 -25.05
N LYS A 242 -18.12 -3.86 -24.48
CA LYS A 242 -18.53 -5.25 -24.25
C LYS A 242 -18.16 -5.73 -22.85
N ILE A 243 -19.11 -6.36 -22.18
CA ILE A 243 -18.89 -7.00 -20.87
C ILE A 243 -19.06 -8.51 -21.04
N ILE A 244 -18.06 -9.27 -20.61
CA ILE A 244 -18.07 -10.73 -20.63
C ILE A 244 -18.19 -11.22 -19.20
N ILE A 245 -19.24 -12.00 -18.93
CA ILE A 245 -19.48 -12.62 -17.62
C ILE A 245 -19.19 -14.11 -17.71
N TYR A 246 -18.46 -14.63 -16.72
CA TYR A 246 -18.22 -16.06 -16.57
C TYR A 246 -18.38 -16.47 -15.12
N CYS A 247 -18.58 -17.77 -14.89
CA CYS A 247 -18.70 -18.35 -13.56
C CYS A 247 -17.91 -19.65 -13.46
N LEU A 248 -17.72 -20.12 -12.23
CA LEU A 248 -17.08 -21.38 -11.89
C LEU A 248 -18.05 -22.16 -10.99
N ASN A 249 -18.99 -22.90 -11.57
CA ASN A 249 -20.02 -23.61 -10.78
C ASN A 249 -19.52 -24.96 -10.23
N ILE A 250 -20.38 -25.75 -9.55
CA ILE A 250 -20.09 -26.95 -8.74
C ILE A 250 -19.03 -27.90 -9.37
N ASP A 251 -19.05 -28.08 -10.68
CA ASP A 251 -17.92 -28.64 -11.42
C ASP A 251 -17.20 -27.53 -12.23
N PRO A 252 -16.07 -26.99 -11.72
CA PRO A 252 -15.30 -25.96 -12.44
C PRO A 252 -14.62 -26.50 -13.71
N LEU A 253 -14.74 -27.79 -13.99
CA LEU A 253 -14.30 -28.44 -15.22
C LEU A 253 -15.45 -28.76 -16.19
N ALA A 254 -16.73 -28.56 -15.83
CA ALA A 254 -17.87 -28.79 -16.72
C ALA A 254 -19.15 -28.11 -16.22
N HIS A 255 -19.46 -26.90 -16.71
CA HIS A 255 -20.75 -26.24 -16.44
C HIS A 255 -21.41 -25.73 -17.72
N ASP A 256 -22.71 -26.02 -17.90
CA ASP A 256 -23.47 -25.47 -19.01
C ASP A 256 -23.97 -24.05 -18.71
N HIS A 257 -23.40 -23.07 -19.41
CA HIS A 257 -23.78 -21.67 -19.29
C HIS A 257 -25.10 -21.29 -19.99
N SER A 258 -25.77 -22.20 -20.72
CA SER A 258 -27.07 -21.90 -21.37
C SER A 258 -28.17 -21.46 -20.38
N GLY A 259 -28.02 -21.82 -19.10
CA GLY A 259 -29.03 -21.62 -18.05
C GLY A 259 -28.46 -21.08 -16.73
N CYS A 260 -27.26 -20.50 -16.74
CA CYS A 260 -26.55 -20.13 -15.51
C CYS A 260 -27.20 -18.95 -14.78
N THR A 261 -27.96 -19.23 -13.73
CA THR A 261 -28.68 -18.22 -12.93
C THR A 261 -27.77 -17.12 -12.38
N ASP A 262 -26.57 -17.47 -11.90
CA ASP A 262 -25.61 -16.51 -11.36
C ASP A 262 -25.14 -15.49 -12.42
N CYS A 263 -24.79 -15.98 -13.61
CA CYS A 263 -24.36 -15.11 -14.71
C CYS A 263 -25.50 -14.20 -15.16
N PHE A 264 -26.71 -14.75 -15.33
CA PHE A 264 -27.89 -14.00 -15.76
C PHE A 264 -28.32 -12.93 -14.75
N GLN A 265 -28.29 -13.26 -13.46
CA GLN A 265 -28.61 -12.31 -12.39
C GLN A 265 -27.57 -11.20 -12.29
N LEU A 266 -26.27 -11.52 -12.38
CA LEU A 266 -25.23 -10.50 -12.37
C LEU A 266 -25.27 -9.61 -13.62
N ALA A 267 -25.54 -10.18 -14.80
CA ALA A 267 -25.72 -9.41 -16.03
C ALA A 267 -26.84 -8.37 -15.88
N SER A 268 -27.94 -8.78 -15.26
CA SER A 268 -29.10 -7.91 -15.03
C SER A 268 -28.83 -6.86 -13.95
N LEU A 269 -28.09 -7.22 -12.89
CA LEU A 269 -27.62 -6.27 -11.88
C LEU A 269 -26.69 -5.21 -12.47
N LEU A 270 -25.76 -5.61 -13.33
CA LEU A 270 -24.84 -4.70 -14.03
C LEU A 270 -25.60 -3.73 -14.94
N LYS A 271 -26.58 -4.24 -15.69
CA LYS A 271 -27.45 -3.41 -16.53
C LYS A 271 -28.22 -2.39 -15.68
N LEU A 272 -28.78 -2.81 -14.55
CA LEU A 272 -29.44 -1.91 -13.60
C LEU A 272 -28.47 -0.83 -13.08
N ALA A 273 -27.31 -1.22 -12.56
CA ALA A 273 -26.34 -0.30 -11.98
C ALA A 273 -25.86 0.76 -12.99
N LEU A 274 -25.65 0.37 -14.25
CA LEU A 274 -25.29 1.30 -15.33
C LEU A 274 -26.44 2.23 -15.72
N LEU A 275 -27.67 1.74 -15.77
CA LEU A 275 -28.86 2.58 -16.02
C LEU A 275 -29.06 3.62 -14.91
N LEU A 276 -28.93 3.20 -13.65
CA LEU A 276 -29.01 4.06 -12.47
C LEU A 276 -27.94 5.15 -12.49
N LEU A 277 -26.72 4.83 -12.91
CA LEU A 277 -25.65 5.83 -13.04
C LEU A 277 -25.94 6.81 -14.18
N ARG A 278 -26.27 6.30 -15.38
CA ARG A 278 -26.39 7.10 -16.60
C ARG A 278 -27.53 8.12 -16.56
N ARG A 279 -28.58 7.89 -15.76
CA ARG A 279 -29.68 8.87 -15.57
C ARG A 279 -29.21 10.19 -14.94
N HIS A 280 -28.05 10.17 -14.28
CA HIS A 280 -27.47 11.33 -13.61
C HIS A 280 -26.42 12.07 -14.46
N TYR A 281 -26.19 11.65 -15.70
CA TYR A 281 -25.30 12.37 -16.60
C TYR A 281 -25.91 13.71 -17.00
N SER A 282 -25.09 14.76 -16.98
CA SER A 282 -25.52 16.12 -17.32
C SER A 282 -25.94 16.16 -18.79
N ALA A 283 -27.24 16.21 -19.06
CA ALA A 283 -27.81 16.06 -20.39
C ALA A 283 -27.43 17.22 -21.33
N VAL A 284 -26.65 16.93 -22.37
CA VAL A 284 -26.63 17.69 -23.63
C VAL A 284 -26.56 16.66 -24.77
N HIS A 285 -27.72 16.30 -25.31
CA HIS A 285 -27.93 15.53 -26.54
C HIS A 285 -26.84 14.51 -26.93
N TYR A 286 -26.91 13.32 -26.34
CA TYR A 286 -26.44 12.11 -27.03
C TYR A 286 -27.61 11.12 -27.07
N PRO A 287 -28.00 10.61 -28.25
CA PRO A 287 -29.00 9.55 -28.30
C PRO A 287 -28.45 8.36 -27.52
N PHE A 288 -29.22 7.87 -26.55
CA PHE A 288 -28.97 6.62 -25.84
C PHE A 288 -29.16 5.44 -26.81
N GLU A 289 -28.32 5.33 -27.84
CA GLU A 289 -28.15 4.04 -28.50
C GLU A 289 -27.27 3.21 -27.58
N ASP A 290 -27.90 2.23 -26.92
CA ASP A 290 -27.30 1.36 -25.93
C ASP A 290 -26.33 0.39 -26.65
N THR A 291 -25.14 0.88 -27.01
CA THR A 291 -24.10 0.09 -27.70
C THR A 291 -23.41 -0.93 -26.80
N LEU A 292 -23.80 -1.01 -25.52
CA LEU A 292 -23.21 -1.92 -24.54
C LEU A 292 -23.74 -3.34 -24.75
N GLU A 293 -22.83 -4.26 -25.07
CA GLU A 293 -23.15 -5.67 -25.24
C GLU A 293 -22.69 -6.48 -24.02
N ILE A 294 -23.63 -7.02 -23.23
CA ILE A 294 -23.32 -7.98 -22.17
C ILE A 294 -23.45 -9.41 -22.73
N THR A 295 -22.41 -10.21 -22.58
CA THR A 295 -22.34 -11.60 -23.09
C THR A 295 -21.92 -12.56 -21.98
N ILE A 296 -22.36 -13.80 -22.10
CA ILE A 296 -22.03 -14.88 -21.15
C ILE A 296 -21.04 -15.84 -21.81
N LEU A 297 -19.87 -16.00 -21.21
CA LEU A 297 -18.87 -16.96 -21.65
C LEU A 297 -19.36 -18.38 -21.45
N LYS A 298 -19.37 -19.19 -22.52
CA LYS A 298 -19.74 -20.59 -22.48
C LYS A 298 -18.52 -21.45 -22.77
N PHE A 299 -18.15 -22.31 -21.83
CA PHE A 299 -17.04 -23.25 -21.97
C PHE A 299 -17.34 -24.54 -21.22
N GLU A 300 -16.83 -25.65 -21.73
CA GLU A 300 -16.92 -26.94 -21.04
C GLU A 300 -15.78 -27.04 -20.01
N ARG A 301 -14.52 -26.94 -20.45
CA ARG A 301 -13.34 -27.18 -19.61
C ARG A 301 -12.31 -26.05 -19.71
N PHE A 302 -11.58 -25.79 -18.61
CA PHE A 302 -10.50 -24.79 -18.57
C PHE A 302 -9.29 -25.13 -19.46
N ASP A 303 -9.08 -26.40 -19.79
CA ASP A 303 -7.99 -26.86 -20.67
C ASP A 303 -8.20 -26.47 -22.14
N LYS A 304 -9.42 -26.05 -22.52
CA LYS A 304 -9.75 -25.57 -23.88
C LYS A 304 -9.46 -24.09 -24.08
N PHE A 305 -9.10 -23.34 -23.04
CA PHE A 305 -8.78 -21.92 -23.21
C PHE A 305 -7.46 -21.76 -23.96
N PRO A 306 -7.40 -20.85 -24.95
CA PRO A 306 -6.14 -20.49 -25.58
C PRO A 306 -5.10 -20.01 -24.56
N LEU A 307 -3.82 -20.25 -24.87
CA LEU A 307 -2.70 -19.82 -24.03
C LEU A 307 -2.75 -18.31 -23.81
N GLY A 308 -2.57 -17.87 -22.56
CA GLY A 308 -2.59 -16.45 -22.18
C GLY A 308 -3.96 -15.87 -21.82
N SER A 309 -5.06 -16.60 -22.02
CA SER A 309 -6.42 -16.16 -21.62
C SER A 309 -6.74 -16.43 -20.15
N VAL A 310 -6.02 -17.36 -19.52
CA VAL A 310 -6.21 -17.78 -18.13
C VAL A 310 -5.07 -17.22 -17.28
N ALA A 311 -5.40 -16.46 -16.24
CA ALA A 311 -4.44 -15.94 -15.26
C ALA A 311 -4.08 -17.01 -14.22
N THR A 312 -5.06 -17.74 -13.70
CA THR A 312 -4.85 -18.82 -12.75
C THR A 312 -5.89 -19.90 -12.99
N LYS A 313 -5.48 -21.15 -13.20
CA LYS A 313 -6.41 -22.27 -13.36
C LYS A 313 -7.14 -22.54 -12.03
N PRO A 314 -8.32 -23.18 -12.02
CA PRO A 314 -8.94 -23.66 -10.78
C PRO A 314 -7.98 -24.63 -10.06
N MET A 315 -7.77 -24.44 -8.75
CA MET A 315 -6.83 -25.24 -7.95
C MET A 315 -7.45 -25.69 -6.63
N LEU A 316 -7.16 -26.92 -6.23
CA LEU A 316 -7.58 -27.48 -4.94
C LEU A 316 -6.67 -27.03 -3.81
N LEU A 317 -7.18 -27.03 -2.58
CA LEU A 317 -6.44 -26.64 -1.37
C LEU A 317 -5.19 -27.49 -1.15
N SER A 318 -5.21 -28.76 -1.57
CA SER A 318 -4.03 -29.65 -1.55
C SER A 318 -2.86 -29.12 -2.38
N SER A 319 -3.08 -28.21 -3.33
CA SER A 319 -2.01 -27.57 -4.10
C SER A 319 -1.18 -26.56 -3.29
N THR A 320 -1.63 -26.21 -2.09
CA THR A 320 -0.87 -25.40 -1.12
C THR A 320 0.07 -26.23 -0.25
N GLU A 321 -0.07 -27.56 -0.28
CA GLU A 321 0.75 -28.47 0.49
C GLU A 321 2.15 -28.60 -0.12
N LYS A 322 3.13 -28.86 0.74
CA LYS A 322 4.53 -29.07 0.38
C LYS A 322 4.80 -30.57 0.39
N GLN A 323 5.41 -31.08 -0.67
CA GLN A 323 5.71 -32.50 -0.87
C GLN A 323 6.90 -32.95 -0.02
N THR A 324 7.87 -32.07 0.25
CA THR A 324 9.06 -32.40 1.06
C THR A 324 9.29 -31.39 2.18
N PRO A 325 9.93 -31.79 3.31
CA PRO A 325 10.32 -30.86 4.37
C PRO A 325 11.31 -29.78 3.93
N GLN A 326 12.07 -30.02 2.86
CA GLN A 326 13.04 -29.11 2.27
C GLN A 326 12.40 -28.11 1.30
N GLN A 327 11.14 -28.29 0.90
CA GLN A 327 10.44 -27.41 -0.03
C GLN A 327 9.95 -26.14 0.66
N VAL A 328 10.17 -24.99 0.01
CA VAL A 328 9.73 -23.68 0.53
C VAL A 328 8.44 -23.22 -0.14
N SER A 329 8.36 -23.30 -1.46
CA SER A 329 7.19 -22.88 -2.25
C SER A 329 6.32 -24.07 -2.68
N SER A 330 5.00 -23.94 -2.57
CA SER A 330 4.01 -24.91 -3.07
C SER A 330 3.71 -24.73 -4.56
N MET A 331 2.93 -25.65 -5.15
CA MET A 331 2.45 -25.49 -6.53
C MET A 331 1.59 -24.23 -6.69
N PHE A 332 0.75 -23.93 -5.71
CA PHE A 332 -0.07 -22.72 -5.69
C PHE A 332 0.77 -21.45 -5.63
N ASP A 333 1.88 -21.45 -4.88
CA ASP A 333 2.79 -20.30 -4.77
C ASP A 333 3.43 -19.96 -6.13
N VAL A 334 3.91 -20.98 -6.85
CA VAL A 334 4.52 -20.81 -8.18
C VAL A 334 3.50 -20.30 -9.21
N ILE A 335 2.29 -20.84 -9.20
CA ILE A 335 1.22 -20.38 -10.10
C ILE A 335 0.76 -18.95 -9.72
N SER A 336 0.66 -18.65 -8.43
CA SER A 336 0.31 -17.32 -7.93
C SER A 336 1.35 -16.27 -8.28
N PHE A 337 2.64 -16.63 -8.29
CA PHE A 337 3.74 -15.80 -8.75
C PHE A 337 3.63 -15.43 -10.25
N ASN A 338 3.09 -16.32 -11.07
CA ASN A 338 2.93 -16.04 -12.50
C ASN A 338 1.77 -15.09 -12.80
N ASN A 339 0.83 -14.95 -11.87
CA ASN A 339 -0.35 -14.11 -12.02
C ASN A 339 -0.08 -12.70 -11.49
N TRP A 340 0.26 -11.76 -12.39
CA TRP A 340 0.44 -10.34 -12.07
C TRP A 340 -0.87 -9.54 -12.04
N ASP A 341 -1.97 -10.13 -12.50
CA ASP A 341 -3.30 -9.49 -12.46
C ASP A 341 -3.87 -9.49 -11.04
N ARG A 342 -3.41 -10.41 -10.17
CA ARG A 342 -3.78 -10.49 -8.75
C ARG A 342 -2.54 -10.73 -7.88
N ASN A 343 -2.71 -10.78 -6.57
CA ASN A 343 -1.63 -11.16 -5.63
C ASN A 343 -0.39 -10.25 -5.67
N LEU A 344 -0.53 -8.96 -6.00
CA LEU A 344 0.59 -8.00 -5.92
C LEU A 344 1.20 -7.95 -4.52
N LEU A 345 0.38 -8.20 -3.48
CA LEU A 345 0.84 -8.35 -2.11
C LEU A 345 1.83 -9.52 -1.92
N TYR A 346 1.59 -10.66 -2.57
CA TYR A 346 2.51 -11.79 -2.52
C TYR A 346 3.84 -11.43 -3.20
N HIS A 347 3.78 -10.74 -4.34
CA HIS A 347 4.97 -10.21 -5.02
C HIS A 347 5.72 -9.19 -4.16
N GLU A 348 5.03 -8.31 -3.45
CA GLU A 348 5.65 -7.38 -2.48
C GLU A 348 6.39 -8.15 -1.40
N GLN A 349 5.77 -9.16 -0.78
CA GLN A 349 6.41 -9.99 0.23
C GLN A 349 7.66 -10.70 -0.30
N LEU A 350 7.61 -11.28 -1.51
CA LEU A 350 8.77 -11.91 -2.13
C LEU A 350 9.89 -10.91 -2.43
N GLU A 351 9.57 -9.75 -2.98
CA GLU A 351 10.57 -8.71 -3.27
C GLU A 351 11.18 -8.14 -1.98
N MET A 352 10.35 -7.96 -0.93
CA MET A 352 10.81 -7.53 0.39
C MET A 352 11.80 -8.52 1.01
N THR A 353 11.52 -9.83 0.95
CA THR A 353 12.43 -10.86 1.48
C THR A 353 13.76 -10.90 0.74
N LYS A 354 13.78 -10.61 -0.56
CA LYS A 354 15.04 -10.44 -1.33
C LYS A 354 15.84 -9.20 -0.94
N VAL A 355 15.16 -8.08 -0.73
CA VAL A 355 15.78 -6.79 -0.39
C VAL A 355 16.39 -6.82 1.02
N SER A 356 15.78 -7.54 1.95
CA SER A 356 16.24 -7.66 3.34
C SER A 356 16.89 -9.01 3.66
N SER A 357 17.32 -9.76 2.64
CA SER A 357 17.94 -11.07 2.84
C SER A 357 19.17 -11.00 3.75
N MET A 358 19.49 -12.15 4.32
CA MET A 358 20.56 -12.31 5.29
C MET A 358 21.89 -11.76 4.75
N THR A 359 22.37 -10.70 5.39
CA THR A 359 23.58 -9.98 4.99
C THR A 359 24.58 -10.01 6.14
N SER A 360 25.84 -10.33 5.84
CA SER A 360 26.93 -10.21 6.81
C SER A 360 27.20 -8.73 7.06
N VAL A 361 27.01 -8.30 8.31
CA VAL A 361 27.30 -6.92 8.74
C VAL A 361 28.69 -6.82 9.35
N ASP A 362 29.21 -7.90 9.91
CA ASP A 362 30.58 -8.02 10.40
C ASP A 362 31.13 -9.41 10.13
N SER A 363 32.27 -9.49 9.43
CA SER A 363 32.92 -10.75 9.09
C SER A 363 33.91 -11.24 10.16
N THR A 364 34.29 -10.39 11.12
CA THR A 364 35.26 -10.75 12.16
C THR A 364 34.62 -11.60 13.26
N TYR A 365 33.35 -11.31 13.58
CA TYR A 365 32.58 -12.01 14.61
C TYR A 365 31.31 -12.69 14.04
N ASP A 366 31.28 -12.91 12.71
CA ASP A 366 30.21 -13.57 11.98
C ASP A 366 28.81 -13.09 12.39
N LEU A 367 28.61 -11.76 12.40
CA LEU A 367 27.29 -11.17 12.64
C LEU A 367 26.54 -11.01 11.32
N TRP A 368 25.31 -11.51 11.32
CA TRP A 368 24.37 -11.44 10.21
C TRP A 368 23.10 -10.71 10.62
N CYS A 369 22.50 -9.99 9.66
CA CYS A 369 21.17 -9.41 9.81
C CYS A 369 20.27 -9.81 8.64
N GLY A 370 19.09 -10.35 8.93
CA GLY A 370 18.16 -10.91 7.95
C GLY A 370 16.70 -10.77 8.36
N ASN A 371 15.81 -11.40 7.60
CA ASN A 371 14.38 -11.47 7.85
C ASN A 371 13.95 -12.85 8.40
N LEU A 372 12.66 -13.00 8.71
CA LEU A 372 12.10 -14.23 9.26
C LEU A 372 12.22 -15.41 8.27
N THR A 373 12.07 -15.14 6.97
CA THR A 373 12.22 -16.14 5.92
C THR A 373 13.65 -16.66 5.89
N ASP A 374 14.67 -15.80 6.02
CA ASP A 374 16.07 -16.23 6.12
C ASP A 374 16.30 -17.16 7.30
N TYR A 375 15.77 -16.84 8.48
CA TYR A 375 15.87 -17.71 9.65
C TYR A 375 15.21 -19.08 9.42
N GLN A 376 14.04 -19.11 8.79
CA GLN A 376 13.35 -20.36 8.44
C GLN A 376 14.15 -21.17 7.41
N LEU A 377 14.62 -20.53 6.35
CA LEU A 377 15.46 -21.16 5.33
C LEU A 377 16.76 -21.69 5.93
N TYR A 378 17.41 -20.95 6.83
CA TYR A 378 18.60 -21.41 7.52
C TYR A 378 18.31 -22.65 8.38
N LYS A 379 17.13 -22.75 9.02
CA LYS A 379 16.74 -23.97 9.75
C LYS A 379 16.51 -25.17 8.84
N ILE A 380 15.98 -24.95 7.64
CA ILE A 380 15.71 -26.00 6.65
C ILE A 380 17.00 -26.46 5.97
N PHE A 381 17.84 -25.52 5.51
CA PHE A 381 18.99 -25.79 4.65
C PHE A 381 20.35 -25.69 5.36
N GLY A 382 20.49 -24.83 6.37
CA GLY A 382 21.76 -24.53 7.04
C GLY A 382 22.48 -25.74 7.68
N PRO A 383 21.80 -26.75 8.24
CA PRO A 383 22.45 -27.95 8.78
C PRO A 383 23.07 -28.85 7.69
N TYR A 384 22.64 -28.73 6.44
CA TYR A 384 23.02 -29.60 5.33
C TYR A 384 24.13 -28.94 4.50
N LYS A 385 25.36 -28.99 5.04
CA LYS A 385 26.57 -28.58 4.33
C LYS A 385 26.80 -29.48 3.10
N ASN A 386 26.34 -29.07 1.93
CA ASN A 386 26.89 -29.47 0.62
C ASN A 386 26.33 -28.62 -0.55
N LEU A 387 25.95 -27.37 -0.31
CA LEU A 387 25.73 -26.41 -1.39
C LEU A 387 27.05 -25.65 -1.54
N GLY A 388 27.67 -25.75 -2.72
CA GLY A 388 29.01 -25.22 -3.00
C GLY A 388 29.20 -23.75 -2.60
N LYS A 389 30.45 -23.27 -2.59
CA LYS A 389 30.78 -21.87 -2.29
C LYS A 389 29.97 -20.93 -3.18
N VAL A 390 28.88 -20.37 -2.67
CA VAL A 390 28.16 -19.27 -3.32
C VAL A 390 28.78 -17.97 -2.82
N GLU A 391 29.23 -17.17 -3.78
CA GLU A 391 29.76 -15.82 -3.55
C GLU A 391 28.66 -14.91 -2.96
N ASN A 392 29.06 -13.87 -2.20
CA ASN A 392 28.18 -12.92 -1.52
C ASN A 392 26.89 -12.59 -2.29
N TYR A 393 25.73 -12.66 -1.62
CA TYR A 393 24.44 -12.33 -2.24
C TYR A 393 24.45 -10.94 -2.89
N PRO A 394 23.80 -10.80 -4.06
CA PRO A 394 23.70 -9.51 -4.73
C PRO A 394 22.99 -8.48 -3.84
N CYS A 395 23.46 -7.25 -3.88
CA CYS A 395 23.00 -6.17 -3.00
C CYS A 395 21.51 -5.84 -3.21
N TYR A 396 20.82 -5.28 -2.21
CA TYR A 396 19.37 -5.04 -2.30
C TYR A 396 18.94 -4.10 -3.45
N TYR A 397 19.80 -3.14 -3.81
CA TYR A 397 19.60 -2.22 -4.94
C TYR A 397 20.15 -2.78 -6.26
N SER A 398 20.60 -4.03 -6.28
CA SER A 398 21.07 -4.68 -7.51
C SER A 398 19.88 -4.97 -8.42
N PRO A 399 19.98 -4.67 -9.73
CA PRO A 399 19.01 -5.12 -10.72
C PRO A 399 18.92 -6.64 -10.86
N ASP A 400 19.86 -7.39 -10.27
CA ASP A 400 19.89 -8.86 -10.33
C ASP A 400 19.32 -9.52 -9.06
N ASN A 401 19.14 -8.77 -7.96
CA ASN A 401 18.49 -9.26 -6.74
C ASN A 401 17.03 -8.81 -6.67
N THR A 402 16.19 -9.37 -7.54
CA THR A 402 14.77 -9.00 -7.61
C THR A 402 13.93 -10.09 -8.29
N ILE A 403 12.67 -10.20 -7.88
CA ILE A 403 11.69 -11.06 -8.54
C ILE A 403 11.09 -10.43 -9.81
N VAL A 404 11.17 -9.10 -9.97
CA VAL A 404 10.41 -8.40 -11.03
C VAL A 404 10.93 -8.72 -12.43
N ARG A 405 12.19 -9.16 -12.54
CA ARG A 405 12.82 -9.58 -13.81
C ARG A 405 12.66 -11.08 -14.11
N LEU A 406 12.10 -11.86 -13.18
CA LEU A 406 11.88 -13.27 -13.41
C LEU A 406 10.81 -13.45 -14.49
N SER A 407 11.04 -14.40 -15.39
CA SER A 407 10.03 -14.91 -16.30
C SER A 407 9.00 -15.75 -15.53
N GLN A 408 7.94 -16.16 -16.21
CA GLN A 408 7.04 -17.17 -15.66
C GLN A 408 7.83 -18.41 -15.22
N LEU A 409 7.43 -18.97 -14.09
CA LEU A 409 8.00 -20.15 -13.46
C LEU A 409 7.13 -21.36 -13.76
N GLU A 410 7.76 -22.53 -13.94
CA GLU A 410 7.07 -23.80 -14.07
C GLU A 410 7.27 -24.61 -12.79
N PHE A 411 6.19 -25.18 -12.27
CA PHE A 411 6.28 -26.05 -11.09
C PHE A 411 6.82 -27.42 -11.51
N ASP A 412 7.99 -27.77 -10.98
CA ASP A 412 8.63 -29.06 -11.17
C ASP A 412 8.53 -29.84 -9.85
N SER A 413 7.82 -30.97 -9.86
CA SER A 413 7.67 -31.83 -8.69
C SER A 413 8.97 -32.53 -8.30
N ASP A 414 9.87 -32.73 -9.27
CA ASP A 414 11.10 -33.50 -9.08
C ASP A 414 12.25 -32.60 -8.60
N ASP A 415 12.23 -31.30 -8.96
CA ASP A 415 13.22 -30.30 -8.54
C ASP A 415 12.56 -28.99 -8.06
N THR A 416 11.98 -29.05 -6.85
CA THR A 416 11.36 -27.88 -6.20
C THR A 416 12.38 -26.79 -5.83
N LEU A 417 13.65 -27.17 -5.58
CA LEU A 417 14.72 -26.26 -5.16
C LEU A 417 15.06 -25.23 -6.26
N LYS A 418 14.88 -25.59 -7.54
CA LYS A 418 15.07 -24.70 -8.68
C LYS A 418 14.18 -23.46 -8.63
N ASN A 419 12.94 -23.59 -8.16
CA ASN A 419 12.04 -22.44 -7.99
C ASN A 419 12.34 -21.70 -6.69
N ASP A 420 12.60 -22.42 -5.61
CA ASP A 420 12.93 -21.82 -4.31
C ASP A 420 14.17 -20.93 -4.38
N SER A 421 15.21 -21.35 -5.10
CA SER A 421 16.44 -20.57 -5.31
C SER A 421 16.26 -19.33 -6.19
N LYS A 422 15.21 -19.28 -7.02
CA LYS A 422 14.84 -18.08 -7.79
C LYS A 422 14.03 -17.11 -6.93
N LEU A 423 13.06 -17.63 -6.19
CA LEU A 423 12.15 -16.82 -5.37
C LEU A 423 12.83 -16.28 -4.11
N PHE A 424 13.71 -17.07 -3.49
CA PHE A 424 14.35 -16.74 -2.22
C PHE A 424 15.88 -16.77 -2.34
N ASN A 425 16.54 -15.97 -1.50
CA ASN A 425 17.98 -16.03 -1.33
C ASN A 425 18.29 -17.05 -0.22
N ILE A 426 18.60 -18.29 -0.59
CA ILE A 426 18.85 -19.38 0.37
C ILE A 426 20.13 -19.05 1.16
N PRO A 427 20.09 -18.86 2.50
CA PRO A 427 21.20 -18.36 3.30
C PRO A 427 22.35 -19.37 3.42
N ILE A 428 23.57 -18.91 3.15
CA ILE A 428 24.81 -19.68 3.19
C ILE A 428 25.79 -18.91 4.07
N THR A 429 26.28 -19.58 5.12
CA THR A 429 27.25 -19.02 6.06
C THR A 429 28.54 -19.84 6.09
N ASN A 430 29.66 -19.15 6.29
CA ASN A 430 30.96 -19.81 6.44
C ASN A 430 31.06 -20.60 7.75
N VAL A 431 30.38 -20.10 8.79
CA VAL A 431 30.37 -20.62 10.15
C VAL A 431 28.91 -20.90 10.55
N PRO A 432 28.61 -21.99 11.27
CA PRO A 432 27.24 -22.24 11.73
C PRO A 432 26.75 -21.11 12.64
N LEU A 433 25.54 -20.63 12.37
CA LEU A 433 24.79 -19.73 13.23
C LEU A 433 24.20 -20.50 14.40
N ASN A 434 24.47 -20.00 15.62
CA ASN A 434 23.97 -20.61 16.85
C ASN A 434 23.32 -19.61 17.81
N LEU A 435 23.45 -18.31 17.55
CA LEU A 435 22.77 -17.28 18.30
C LEU A 435 21.73 -16.59 17.42
N PHE A 436 20.47 -16.63 17.83
CA PHE A 436 19.33 -16.08 17.10
C PHE A 436 18.63 -15.03 17.94
N ILE A 437 18.54 -13.80 17.43
CA ILE A 437 17.96 -12.66 18.13
C ILE A 437 16.80 -12.16 17.32
N ARG A 438 15.58 -12.39 17.82
CA ARG A 438 14.36 -11.94 17.17
C ARG A 438 13.97 -10.57 17.71
N CYS A 439 14.03 -9.56 16.87
CA CYS A 439 13.47 -8.25 17.19
C CYS A 439 11.96 -8.26 16.91
N SER A 440 11.15 -7.81 17.87
CA SER A 440 9.71 -7.66 17.70
C SER A 440 9.11 -6.62 18.65
N GLU A 441 8.12 -5.86 18.20
CA GLU A 441 7.40 -4.88 19.03
C GLU A 441 6.76 -5.47 20.29
N LYS A 442 6.37 -6.75 20.27
CA LYS A 442 5.74 -7.44 21.41
C LYS A 442 6.72 -7.87 22.49
N SER A 443 8.02 -7.68 22.27
CA SER A 443 9.06 -8.21 23.15
C SER A 443 9.53 -7.14 24.14
N GLY A 444 9.60 -7.52 25.42
CA GLY A 444 10.25 -6.70 26.45
C GLY A 444 11.78 -6.83 26.39
N LEU A 445 12.47 -5.97 27.15
CA LEU A 445 13.91 -6.10 27.36
C LEU A 445 14.24 -7.45 28.03
N PRO A 446 15.29 -8.16 27.57
CA PRO A 446 15.64 -9.47 28.10
C PRO A 446 16.21 -9.38 29.52
N ASP A 447 16.03 -10.44 30.31
CA ASP A 447 16.70 -10.59 31.60
C ASP A 447 18.18 -10.94 31.39
N VAL A 448 19.07 -10.12 31.96
CA VAL A 448 20.53 -10.22 31.76
C VAL A 448 21.09 -11.47 32.43
N ALA A 449 20.56 -11.87 33.58
CA ALA A 449 21.04 -13.05 34.31
C ALA A 449 20.75 -14.34 33.51
N SER A 450 19.52 -14.48 33.03
CA SER A 450 19.12 -15.57 32.13
C SER A 450 19.91 -15.56 30.83
N LEU A 451 20.11 -14.39 30.21
CA LEU A 451 20.89 -14.25 28.98
C LEU A 451 22.32 -14.76 29.15
N ILE A 452 23.02 -14.32 30.19
CA ILE A 452 24.41 -14.73 30.46
C ILE A 452 24.49 -16.23 30.80
N SER A 453 23.54 -16.75 31.58
CA SER A 453 23.45 -18.19 31.90
C SER A 453 23.34 -19.03 30.62
N ASN A 454 22.42 -18.66 29.73
CA ASN A 454 22.17 -19.37 28.47
C ASN A 454 23.37 -19.27 27.51
N LEU A 455 24.07 -18.14 27.46
CA LEU A 455 25.24 -17.98 26.58
C LEU A 455 26.47 -18.78 27.04
N ASN A 456 26.53 -19.16 28.32
CA ASN A 456 27.57 -20.02 28.85
C ASN A 456 27.27 -21.52 28.64
N SER A 457 26.03 -21.90 28.31
CA SER A 457 25.72 -23.28 27.99
C SER A 457 26.19 -23.61 26.56
N ASN A 458 26.90 -24.73 26.42
CA ASN A 458 27.41 -25.20 25.12
C ASN A 458 26.39 -26.02 24.32
N GLU A 459 25.17 -26.20 24.84
CA GLU A 459 24.18 -27.11 24.29
C GLU A 459 23.13 -26.37 23.44
N GLY A 460 23.16 -26.60 22.12
CA GLY A 460 22.09 -26.19 21.21
C GLY A 460 22.22 -24.78 20.60
N ALA A 461 21.18 -24.41 19.85
CA ALA A 461 21.02 -23.06 19.31
C ALA A 461 20.28 -22.18 20.33
N ILE A 462 20.84 -21.02 20.64
CA ILE A 462 20.30 -20.06 21.60
C ILE A 462 19.40 -19.09 20.85
N THR A 463 18.17 -18.90 21.33
CA THR A 463 17.24 -17.92 20.77
C THR A 463 16.66 -17.05 21.88
N PHE A 464 16.70 -15.73 21.72
CA PHE A 464 16.00 -14.79 22.60
C PHE A 464 15.38 -13.64 21.81
N ASN A 465 14.45 -12.93 22.44
CA ASN A 465 13.76 -11.81 21.83
C ASN A 465 14.32 -10.47 22.34
N PHE A 466 14.28 -9.44 21.49
CA PHE A 466 14.63 -8.07 21.84
C PHE A 466 13.53 -7.11 21.35
N PRO A 467 13.27 -6.00 22.06
CA PRO A 467 12.29 -5.00 21.62
C PRO A 467 12.61 -4.46 20.22
N GLY A 468 11.58 -4.32 19.39
CA GLY A 468 11.72 -3.73 18.06
C GLY A 468 12.15 -2.26 18.08
N SER A 469 12.77 -1.79 17.00
CA SER A 469 13.01 -0.37 16.74
C SER A 469 11.72 0.46 16.94
N GLY A 470 11.84 1.67 17.48
CA GLY A 470 10.71 2.55 17.77
C GLY A 470 10.05 2.33 19.13
N THR A 471 10.35 1.24 19.84
CA THR A 471 9.71 0.93 21.14
C THR A 471 10.43 1.50 22.36
N ILE A 472 11.75 1.73 22.28
CA ILE A 472 12.54 2.28 23.37
C ILE A 472 12.61 3.80 23.21
N GLY A 473 11.87 4.52 24.06
CA GLY A 473 11.88 5.97 24.10
C GLY A 473 12.71 6.59 25.22
N LEU A 474 13.05 7.87 25.10
CA LEU A 474 13.76 8.62 26.14
C LEU A 474 13.03 8.62 27.48
N GLY A 475 11.69 8.69 27.48
CA GLY A 475 10.88 8.64 28.70
C GLY A 475 10.95 7.31 29.45
N ASN A 476 11.32 6.22 28.77
CA ASN A 476 11.42 4.88 29.36
C ASN A 476 12.88 4.49 29.64
N LEU A 477 13.83 5.36 29.28
CA LEU A 477 15.25 5.08 29.40
C LEU A 477 15.72 5.32 30.83
N ASN A 478 15.94 4.25 31.58
CA ASN A 478 16.54 4.28 32.91
C ASN A 478 17.87 3.52 32.93
N ILE A 479 18.62 3.62 34.03
CA ILE A 479 19.94 2.99 34.16
C ILE A 479 19.89 1.48 33.89
N ASN A 480 18.86 0.78 34.38
CA ASN A 480 18.69 -0.66 34.17
C ASN A 480 18.44 -0.99 32.69
N SER A 481 17.58 -0.24 32.00
CA SER A 481 17.34 -0.41 30.56
C SER A 481 18.61 -0.21 29.73
N VAL A 482 19.42 0.80 30.09
CA VAL A 482 20.70 1.06 29.42
C VAL A 482 21.72 -0.04 29.72
N GLU A 483 21.79 -0.52 30.96
CA GLU A 483 22.61 -1.67 31.34
C GLU A 483 22.22 -2.92 30.56
N ILE A 484 20.93 -3.19 30.38
CA ILE A 484 20.45 -4.32 29.58
C ILE A 484 20.91 -4.19 28.13
N ILE A 485 20.71 -3.03 27.48
CA ILE A 485 21.13 -2.80 26.08
C ILE A 485 22.64 -3.03 25.92
N LEU A 486 23.44 -2.48 26.84
CA LEU A 486 24.89 -2.65 26.83
C LEU A 486 25.29 -4.12 27.02
N ASN A 487 24.67 -4.81 27.97
CA ASN A 487 24.96 -6.21 28.22
C ASN A 487 24.52 -7.12 27.06
N VAL A 488 23.42 -6.81 26.36
CA VAL A 488 23.06 -7.52 25.12
C VAL A 488 24.16 -7.36 24.07
N CYS A 489 24.66 -6.14 23.86
CA CYS A 489 25.76 -5.91 22.90
C CYS A 489 27.03 -6.68 23.29
N TYR A 490 27.40 -6.62 24.57
CA TYR A 490 28.55 -7.35 25.11
C TYR A 490 28.40 -8.87 24.98
N SER A 491 27.21 -9.39 25.25
CA SER A 491 26.84 -10.81 25.12
C SER A 491 26.98 -11.32 23.69
N ILE A 492 26.50 -10.56 22.70
CA ILE A 492 26.65 -10.91 21.27
C ILE A 492 28.13 -11.03 20.90
N TYR A 493 28.93 -10.01 21.24
CA TYR A 493 30.37 -9.99 20.98
C TYR A 493 31.10 -11.16 21.65
N ARG A 494 30.83 -11.40 22.94
CA ARG A 494 31.48 -12.48 23.69
C ARG A 494 31.15 -13.85 23.15
N TYR A 495 29.88 -14.10 22.82
CA TYR A 495 29.45 -15.38 22.29
C TYR A 495 30.19 -15.70 20.99
N SER A 496 30.19 -14.76 20.03
CA SER A 496 30.91 -14.92 18.77
C SER A 496 32.41 -15.15 18.98
N LYS A 497 33.04 -14.39 19.89
CA LYS A 497 34.47 -14.51 20.20
C LYS A 497 34.83 -15.86 20.84
N MET A 498 34.02 -16.37 21.77
CA MET A 498 34.31 -17.60 22.53
C MET A 498 34.04 -18.86 21.73
N HIS A 499 32.90 -18.94 21.04
CA HIS A 499 32.46 -20.19 20.41
C HIS A 499 32.87 -20.31 18.94
N LYS A 500 33.39 -19.25 18.31
CA LYS A 500 33.62 -19.17 16.86
C LYS A 500 32.37 -19.60 16.09
N ARG A 501 31.21 -19.07 16.50
CA ARG A 501 29.90 -19.30 15.90
C ARG A 501 29.25 -17.97 15.57
N GLY A 502 28.45 -17.94 14.50
CA GLY A 502 27.81 -16.71 14.06
C GLY A 502 26.51 -16.40 14.81
N ALA A 503 26.10 -15.14 14.72
CA ALA A 503 24.85 -14.63 15.27
C ALA A 503 23.96 -14.05 14.17
N LEU A 504 22.64 -14.20 14.31
CA LEU A 504 21.65 -13.65 13.40
C LEU A 504 20.66 -12.76 14.17
N ILE A 505 20.64 -11.47 13.81
CA ILE A 505 19.60 -10.52 14.23
C ILE A 505 18.54 -10.47 13.14
N TYR A 506 17.29 -10.78 13.46
CA TYR A 506 16.22 -10.82 12.47
C TYR A 506 14.87 -10.34 13.01
N CYS A 507 14.01 -9.90 12.11
CA CYS A 507 12.60 -9.60 12.37
C CYS A 507 11.74 -10.04 11.17
N THR A 508 10.44 -9.74 11.19
CA THR A 508 9.51 -10.20 10.14
C THR A 508 9.95 -9.78 8.74
N ASP A 509 10.19 -8.48 8.54
CA ASP A 509 10.62 -7.90 7.26
C ASP A 509 12.14 -7.72 7.14
N GLY A 510 12.87 -7.96 8.22
CA GLY A 510 14.32 -7.88 8.32
C GLY A 510 14.93 -6.48 8.39
N TYR A 511 14.16 -5.39 8.47
CA TYR A 511 14.76 -4.05 8.57
C TYR A 511 14.01 -3.08 9.48
N SER A 512 12.70 -3.23 9.71
CA SER A 512 11.95 -2.27 10.53
C SER A 512 12.28 -2.45 12.02
N GLU A 513 12.14 -3.66 12.54
CA GLU A 513 12.30 -3.90 13.98
C GLU A 513 13.75 -4.16 14.40
N THR A 514 14.63 -4.62 13.49
CA THR A 514 16.05 -4.94 13.80
C THR A 514 16.95 -3.72 13.97
N SER A 515 16.56 -2.57 13.41
CA SER A 515 17.46 -1.44 13.19
C SER A 515 18.07 -0.86 14.46
N PHE A 516 17.28 -0.66 15.53
CA PHE A 516 17.80 -0.14 16.80
C PHE A 516 18.92 -1.01 17.38
N LEU A 517 18.66 -2.30 17.58
CA LEU A 517 19.65 -3.22 18.16
C LEU A 517 20.88 -3.36 17.26
N LEU A 518 20.66 -3.49 15.95
CA LEU A 518 21.75 -3.59 14.98
C LEU A 518 22.67 -2.38 15.07
N VAL A 519 22.12 -1.16 15.02
CA VAL A 519 22.92 0.06 15.05
C VAL A 519 23.58 0.25 16.42
N ALA A 520 22.88 -0.02 17.53
CA ALA A 520 23.47 0.01 18.87
C ALA A 520 24.70 -0.92 18.98
N TYR A 521 24.55 -2.16 18.51
CA TYR A 521 25.64 -3.13 18.52
C TYR A 521 26.80 -2.71 17.63
N LEU A 522 26.54 -2.15 16.45
CA LEU A 522 27.60 -1.71 15.54
C LEU A 522 28.33 -0.45 16.04
N ILE A 523 27.66 0.46 16.75
CA ILE A 523 28.32 1.56 17.47
C ILE A 523 29.29 0.99 18.52
N PHE A 524 28.82 0.04 19.33
CA PHE A 524 29.63 -0.65 20.33
C PHE A 524 30.81 -1.39 19.68
N LEU A 525 30.57 -2.17 18.62
CA LEU A 525 31.59 -3.01 17.99
C LEU A 525 32.63 -2.22 17.21
N TRP A 526 32.21 -1.22 16.43
CA TRP A 526 33.10 -0.48 15.54
C TRP A 526 33.79 0.73 16.19
N ASP A 527 33.33 1.17 17.36
CA ASP A 527 33.73 2.44 18.01
C ASP A 527 33.57 3.66 17.08
N LEU A 528 32.45 3.69 16.35
CA LEU A 528 32.10 4.77 15.43
C LEU A 528 30.88 5.54 15.94
N SER A 529 30.75 6.81 15.53
CA SER A 529 29.54 7.58 15.85
C SER A 529 28.31 7.03 15.14
N LEU A 530 27.12 7.38 15.61
CA LEU A 530 25.85 6.94 15.02
C LEU A 530 25.81 7.20 13.50
N GLU A 531 26.25 8.37 13.05
CA GLU A 531 26.22 8.77 11.63
C GLU A 531 27.21 7.95 10.79
N GLU A 532 28.42 7.72 11.32
CA GLU A 532 29.42 6.87 10.66
C GLU A 532 28.93 5.43 10.54
N VAL A 533 28.29 4.89 11.59
CA VAL A 533 27.69 3.56 11.57
C VAL A 533 26.58 3.48 10.52
N MET A 534 25.65 4.44 10.50
CA MET A 534 24.58 4.49 9.51
C MET A 534 25.11 4.55 8.08
N LEU A 535 26.14 5.37 7.83
CA LEU A 535 26.73 5.50 6.50
C LEU A 535 27.53 4.27 6.08
N LYS A 536 28.26 3.65 7.00
CA LYS A 536 28.98 2.40 6.78
C LYS A 536 28.02 1.25 6.51
N LEU A 537 26.94 1.13 7.29
CA LEU A 537 25.89 0.13 7.10
C LEU A 537 25.22 0.27 5.72
N HIS A 538 24.94 1.50 5.30
CA HIS A 538 24.35 1.78 3.99
C HIS A 538 25.30 1.59 2.81
N SER A 539 26.55 2.04 2.94
CA SER A 539 27.49 2.15 1.81
C SER A 539 28.39 0.93 1.66
N GLU A 540 28.89 0.39 2.78
CA GLU A 540 29.83 -0.74 2.82
C GLU A 540 29.11 -2.06 3.03
N CYS A 541 28.28 -2.18 4.07
CA CYS A 541 27.49 -3.40 4.32
C CYS A 541 26.32 -3.53 3.34
N ARG A 542 25.94 -2.42 2.66
CA ARG A 542 24.89 -2.38 1.63
C ARG A 542 23.59 -2.99 2.14
N ARG A 543 23.21 -2.68 3.38
CA ARG A 543 22.01 -3.21 4.03
C ARG A 543 20.94 -2.12 4.15
N PRO A 544 19.67 -2.40 3.81
CA PRO A 544 18.59 -1.50 4.18
C PRO A 544 18.33 -1.55 5.68
N PHE A 545 18.03 -0.40 6.27
CA PHE A 545 17.63 -0.25 7.67
C PHE A 545 16.69 0.95 7.82
N TYR A 546 15.91 0.95 8.89
CA TYR A 546 14.95 2.01 9.20
C TYR A 546 14.99 2.35 10.69
N LEU A 547 15.51 3.54 11.01
CA LEU A 547 15.48 4.08 12.37
C LEU A 547 14.33 5.09 12.47
N TYR A 548 13.50 4.94 13.50
CA TYR A 548 12.49 5.92 13.84
C TYR A 548 13.16 7.16 14.45
N GLN A 549 12.46 8.29 14.44
CA GLN A 549 12.99 9.52 15.05
C GLN A 549 13.36 9.34 16.53
N ILE A 550 12.58 8.53 17.25
CA ILE A 550 12.85 8.20 18.66
C ILE A 550 14.12 7.36 18.81
N ASP A 551 14.41 6.46 17.87
CA ASP A 551 15.63 5.65 17.89
C ASP A 551 16.86 6.53 17.69
N LEU A 552 16.80 7.49 16.74
CA LEU A 552 17.89 8.43 16.49
C LEU A 552 18.20 9.27 17.73
N GLN A 553 17.17 9.69 18.46
CA GLN A 553 17.34 10.41 19.73
C GLN A 553 18.02 9.54 20.79
N VAL A 554 17.50 8.33 21.04
CA VAL A 554 18.04 7.41 22.05
C VAL A 554 19.47 6.99 21.71
N LEU A 555 19.73 6.53 20.48
CA LEU A 555 21.07 6.15 20.03
C LEU A 555 22.03 7.34 20.04
N GLY A 556 21.54 8.54 19.76
CA GLY A 556 22.31 9.79 19.86
C GLY A 556 22.88 10.02 21.26
N HIS A 557 22.15 9.67 22.31
CA HIS A 557 22.63 9.70 23.70
C HIS A 557 23.48 8.48 24.05
N LEU A 558 23.05 7.28 23.65
CA LEU A 558 23.72 6.03 24.01
C LEU A 558 25.09 5.86 23.34
N GLN A 559 25.34 6.50 22.19
CA GLN A 559 26.56 6.25 21.42
C GLN A 559 27.84 6.49 22.22
N THR A 560 27.90 7.53 23.07
CA THR A 560 29.09 7.82 23.88
C THR A 560 29.38 6.69 24.86
N LEU A 561 28.33 6.18 25.51
CA LEU A 561 28.43 5.05 26.43
C LEU A 561 28.84 3.76 25.68
N LEU A 562 28.14 3.42 24.60
CA LEU A 562 28.39 2.21 23.81
C LEU A 562 29.84 2.17 23.30
N ARG A 563 30.36 3.33 22.88
CA ARG A 563 31.75 3.50 22.44
C ARG A 563 32.76 3.38 23.58
N ASN A 564 32.45 3.91 24.76
CA ASN A 564 33.33 3.79 25.93
C ASN A 564 33.55 2.34 26.35
N TYR A 565 32.54 1.49 26.20
CA TYR A 565 32.63 0.04 26.46
C TYR A 565 33.04 -0.76 25.22
N SER A 566 33.43 -0.13 24.11
CA SER A 566 33.78 -0.84 22.89
C SER A 566 34.96 -1.81 23.10
N PRO A 567 34.92 -3.03 22.52
CA PRO A 567 36.04 -3.96 22.57
C PRO A 567 37.28 -3.47 21.80
N ARG A 568 37.17 -2.43 20.97
CA ARG A 568 38.30 -1.83 20.24
C ARG A 568 39.15 -0.90 21.09
N ARG A 569 38.65 -0.50 22.26
CA ARG A 569 39.35 0.35 23.21
C ARG A 569 40.25 -0.47 24.12
N GLU A 570 41.49 -0.04 24.27
CA GLU A 570 42.52 -0.77 25.01
C GLU A 570 42.13 -0.95 26.48
N GLU A 571 41.40 0.01 27.07
CA GLU A 571 40.94 -0.04 28.45
C GLU A 571 40.01 -1.23 28.73
N ASN A 572 39.27 -1.70 27.71
CA ASN A 572 38.35 -2.83 27.82
C ASN A 572 39.00 -4.17 27.45
N SER A 573 40.20 -4.15 26.86
CA SER A 573 40.86 -5.36 26.38
C SER A 573 41.13 -6.36 27.51
N VAL A 574 41.59 -5.87 28.67
CA VAL A 574 41.90 -6.69 29.85
C VAL A 574 40.64 -7.33 30.43
N SER A 575 39.58 -6.54 30.61
CA SER A 575 38.31 -7.02 31.18
C SER A 575 37.62 -8.05 30.29
N TYR A 576 37.76 -7.92 28.96
CA TYR A 576 37.11 -8.81 27.98
C TYR A 576 37.95 -10.05 27.61
N ASN A 577 39.21 -10.10 28.04
CA ASN A 577 40.12 -11.24 27.82
C ASN A 577 40.25 -12.17 29.04
N CYS A 578 39.83 -11.72 30.24
CA CYS A 578 39.79 -12.57 31.41
C CYS A 578 38.76 -13.71 31.23
N SER A 579 39.24 -14.95 31.22
CA SER A 579 38.44 -16.18 31.11
C SER A 579 37.56 -16.45 32.33
N ASN A 580 37.81 -15.77 33.46
CA ASN A 580 37.03 -15.87 34.69
C ASN A 580 36.22 -14.58 34.92
N GLY A 581 34.93 -14.60 34.56
CA GLY A 581 33.99 -13.54 34.93
C GLY A 581 32.78 -13.44 34.03
N SER A 582 31.74 -14.21 34.33
CA SER A 582 30.37 -14.08 33.81
C SER A 582 29.66 -12.86 34.43
N THR A 583 30.39 -11.76 34.69
CA THR A 583 29.85 -10.61 35.39
C THR A 583 29.22 -9.63 34.39
N PRO A 584 27.94 -9.28 34.56
CA PRO A 584 27.31 -8.22 33.79
C PRO A 584 28.11 -6.91 33.89
N LEU A 585 28.17 -6.17 32.80
CA LEU A 585 28.64 -4.79 32.80
C LEU A 585 27.68 -3.93 33.63
N LYS A 586 28.23 -3.12 34.54
CA LYS A 586 27.48 -2.17 35.35
C LYS A 586 27.81 -0.75 34.97
N ILE A 587 26.83 0.13 35.08
CA ILE A 587 26.93 1.55 34.77
C ILE A 587 26.81 2.34 36.07
N SER A 588 27.73 3.28 36.31
CA SER A 588 27.59 4.18 37.47
C SER A 588 26.50 5.24 37.19
N PRO A 589 25.80 5.74 38.23
CA PRO A 589 24.84 6.84 38.07
C PRO A 589 25.44 8.08 37.39
N GLU A 590 26.72 8.36 37.61
CA GLU A 590 27.47 9.43 36.96
C GLU A 590 27.62 9.18 35.45
N THR A 591 28.02 7.96 35.06
CA THR A 591 28.15 7.57 33.65
C THR A 591 26.82 7.65 32.93
N PHE A 592 25.73 7.22 33.59
CA PHE A 592 24.38 7.38 33.06
C PHE A 592 23.99 8.85 32.89
N SER A 593 24.29 9.71 33.87
CA SER A 593 23.99 11.15 33.76
C SER A 593 24.75 11.83 32.61
N ASN A 594 26.00 11.40 32.38
CA ASN A 594 26.85 11.95 31.34
C ASN A 594 26.33 11.71 29.91
N ILE A 595 25.51 10.67 29.67
CA ILE A 595 24.94 10.41 28.33
C ILE A 595 23.97 11.51 27.88
N PHE A 596 23.35 12.21 28.83
CA PHE A 596 22.42 13.32 28.57
C PHE A 596 23.10 14.69 28.56
N LEU A 597 24.25 14.80 29.24
CA LEU A 597 25.02 16.04 29.39
C LEU A 597 26.10 16.21 28.31
N ALA A 598 26.46 15.14 27.61
CA ALA A 598 27.42 15.20 26.51
C ALA A 598 26.91 16.16 25.42
N LYS A 599 27.62 17.29 25.23
CA LYS A 599 27.32 18.23 24.14
C LYS A 599 27.49 17.51 22.80
N ILE A 600 26.40 17.39 22.06
CA ILE A 600 26.42 16.90 20.67
C ILE A 600 27.30 17.89 19.86
N PRO A 601 28.42 17.45 19.27
CA PRO A 601 29.27 18.29 18.43
C PRO A 601 28.48 19.05 17.36
N MET A 602 28.84 20.32 17.06
CA MET A 602 28.12 21.15 16.06
C MET A 602 28.08 20.52 14.66
N THR A 603 29.04 19.66 14.30
CA THR A 603 29.02 18.88 13.04
C THR A 603 27.90 17.83 13.01
N MET A 604 27.49 17.28 14.17
CA MET A 604 26.34 16.38 14.33
C MET A 604 24.99 17.13 14.33
N ALA A 605 24.97 18.43 14.68
CA ALA A 605 23.73 19.23 14.73
C ALA A 605 23.00 19.40 13.39
N ASN A 606 23.67 19.09 12.26
CA ASN A 606 23.04 19.05 10.94
C ASN A 606 22.36 17.71 10.62
N TRP A 607 22.75 16.62 11.30
CA TRP A 607 22.15 15.29 11.14
C TRP A 607 21.00 15.06 12.10
N THR A 608 21.00 15.72 13.27
CA THR A 608 19.83 15.76 14.17
C THR A 608 18.61 16.46 13.57
N LYS A 609 18.79 17.15 12.44
CA LYS A 609 17.68 17.72 11.65
C LYS A 609 17.07 16.74 10.64
N LEU A 610 17.69 15.56 10.41
CA LEU A 610 17.10 14.51 9.58
C LEU A 610 15.89 13.92 10.31
N ASN A 611 14.69 14.23 9.84
CA ASN A 611 13.43 13.66 10.27
C ASN A 611 13.21 12.31 9.57
N GLY A 612 14.12 11.35 9.78
CA GLY A 612 13.98 9.98 9.28
C GLY A 612 15.27 9.39 8.67
N PRO A 613 15.13 8.28 7.92
CA PRO A 613 16.26 7.52 7.38
C PRO A 613 16.91 8.24 6.19
N LEU A 614 18.09 7.74 5.79
CA LEU A 614 18.80 8.15 4.59
C LEU A 614 17.90 8.09 3.32
N PRO A 615 18.22 8.86 2.26
CA PRO A 615 17.55 8.69 0.97
C PRO A 615 17.69 7.24 0.48
N SER A 616 16.59 6.70 -0.03
CA SER A 616 16.50 5.29 -0.44
C SER A 616 17.28 5.07 -1.72
N ARG A 617 18.21 4.10 -1.71
CA ARG A 617 18.93 3.70 -2.93
C ARG A 617 18.05 2.74 -3.72
N ILE A 618 17.61 3.17 -4.89
CA ILE A 618 16.71 2.39 -5.75
C ILE A 618 17.53 1.52 -6.71
N LEU A 619 18.53 2.12 -7.36
CA LEU A 619 19.48 1.45 -8.26
C LEU A 619 20.92 1.82 -7.83
N PRO A 620 21.97 1.16 -8.37
CA PRO A 620 23.35 1.49 -7.99
C PRO A 620 23.70 2.98 -8.14
N HIS A 621 23.14 3.65 -9.15
CA HIS A 621 23.35 5.08 -9.45
C HIS A 621 22.21 6.00 -8.98
N LEU A 622 21.06 5.46 -8.55
CA LEU A 622 19.83 6.23 -8.36
C LEU A 622 19.34 6.22 -6.91
N TYR A 623 19.09 7.41 -6.37
CA TYR A 623 18.52 7.63 -5.04
C TYR A 623 17.18 8.35 -5.13
N LEU A 624 16.23 7.95 -4.30
CA LEU A 624 14.94 8.60 -4.10
C LEU A 624 14.92 9.27 -2.70
N GLY A 625 14.63 10.57 -2.65
CA GLY A 625 14.59 11.30 -1.40
C GLY A 625 13.51 12.39 -1.32
N SER A 626 13.48 13.05 -0.17
CA SER A 626 12.66 14.23 0.12
C SER A 626 13.45 15.52 -0.16
N LEU A 627 12.76 16.66 -0.09
CA LEU A 627 13.40 17.97 -0.13
C LEU A 627 14.41 18.13 1.02
N GLU A 628 14.09 17.58 2.18
CA GLU A 628 14.96 17.63 3.36
C GLU A 628 16.32 16.97 3.09
N HIS A 629 16.34 15.79 2.44
CA HIS A 629 17.59 15.15 2.02
C HIS A 629 18.40 16.05 1.08
N ALA A 630 17.73 16.66 0.11
CA ALA A 630 18.37 17.50 -0.89
C ALA A 630 18.87 18.86 -0.31
N GLN A 631 18.33 19.28 0.84
CA GLN A 631 18.78 20.47 1.57
C GLN A 631 20.11 20.27 2.30
N SER A 632 20.65 19.04 2.36
CA SER A 632 21.92 18.73 3.03
C SER A 632 23.05 18.36 2.04
N PRO A 633 23.76 19.34 1.45
CA PRO A 633 24.92 19.11 0.60
C PRO A 633 25.99 18.17 1.20
N ILE A 634 26.18 18.24 2.53
CA ILE A 634 27.16 17.41 3.24
C ILE A 634 26.76 15.94 3.15
N LEU A 635 25.51 15.61 3.48
CA LEU A 635 24.97 14.25 3.36
C LEU A 635 25.12 13.72 1.93
N LEU A 636 24.75 14.52 0.94
CA LEU A 636 24.82 14.11 -0.47
C LEU A 636 26.25 13.77 -0.89
N LYS A 637 27.23 14.62 -0.54
CA LYS A 637 28.65 14.34 -0.83
C LYS A 637 29.13 13.06 -0.16
N ARG A 638 28.75 12.82 1.10
CA ARG A 638 29.10 11.60 1.84
C ARG A 638 28.48 10.33 1.23
N LEU A 639 27.32 10.45 0.59
CA LEU A 639 26.70 9.35 -0.16
C LEU A 639 27.29 9.16 -1.57
N GLY A 640 28.21 10.03 -2.01
CA GLY A 640 28.78 10.04 -3.36
C GLY A 640 27.79 10.53 -4.42
N ILE A 641 26.79 11.33 -4.02
CA ILE A 641 25.84 11.94 -4.93
C ILE A 641 26.49 13.18 -5.54
N THR A 642 26.48 13.26 -6.87
CA THR A 642 27.06 14.36 -7.65
C THR A 642 26.01 15.08 -8.50
N HIS A 643 24.87 14.42 -8.73
CA HIS A 643 23.78 14.91 -9.56
C HIS A 643 22.47 14.98 -8.77
N ILE A 644 21.66 16.00 -9.01
CA ILE A 644 20.36 16.19 -8.34
C ILE A 644 19.29 16.49 -9.39
N VAL A 645 18.17 15.77 -9.33
CA VAL A 645 16.94 16.07 -10.06
C VAL A 645 15.94 16.64 -9.06
N SER A 646 15.60 17.92 -9.25
CA SER A 646 14.67 18.65 -8.39
C SER A 646 13.31 18.78 -9.09
N VAL A 647 12.35 17.97 -8.67
CA VAL A 647 11.06 17.82 -9.35
C VAL A 647 10.02 18.72 -8.70
N GLY A 648 9.89 19.94 -9.21
CA GLY A 648 8.89 20.91 -8.78
C GLY A 648 9.16 21.55 -7.41
N GLU A 649 10.41 21.52 -6.93
CA GLU A 649 10.82 22.10 -5.64
C GLU A 649 12.05 23.02 -5.80
N GLU A 650 12.27 23.89 -4.82
CA GLU A 650 13.45 24.77 -4.78
C GLU A 650 14.38 24.41 -3.62
N LEU A 651 15.68 24.37 -3.91
CA LEU A 651 16.72 24.17 -2.90
C LEU A 651 17.14 25.53 -2.34
N SER A 652 17.09 25.68 -1.01
CA SER A 652 17.30 27.00 -0.37
C SER A 652 18.70 27.57 -0.64
N TRP A 653 19.69 26.69 -0.73
CA TRP A 653 21.08 27.02 -1.00
C TRP A 653 21.37 27.32 -2.48
N LEU A 654 20.38 27.22 -3.38
CA LEU A 654 20.50 27.67 -4.77
C LEU A 654 20.21 29.16 -4.98
N GLY A 655 19.38 29.77 -4.13
CA GLY A 655 18.99 31.18 -4.25
C GLY A 655 20.13 32.17 -3.95
N ASP A 656 19.90 33.44 -4.31
CA ASP A 656 20.73 34.57 -3.90
C ASP A 656 20.46 34.91 -2.41
N PRO A 657 21.46 35.32 -1.61
CA PRO A 657 21.29 35.54 -0.17
C PRO A 657 20.17 36.53 0.20
N SER A 658 19.78 37.44 -0.70
CA SER A 658 18.75 38.46 -0.47
C SER A 658 17.31 37.93 -0.45
N ASP A 659 17.02 36.76 -1.02
CA ASP A 659 15.68 36.16 -1.01
C ASP A 659 15.39 35.31 0.24
N SER A 660 16.43 35.00 1.01
CA SER A 660 16.37 34.11 2.18
C SER A 660 15.63 34.70 3.40
N ILE A 661 15.50 36.04 3.47
CA ILE A 661 14.89 36.73 4.62
C ILE A 661 13.35 36.65 4.60
N ARG A 662 12.72 36.34 3.46
CA ARG A 662 11.24 36.34 3.34
C ARG A 662 10.54 35.01 3.57
N ARG A 663 11.23 33.87 3.66
CA ARG A 663 10.59 32.52 3.67
C ARG A 663 10.77 31.70 4.95
N ASN A 664 11.49 32.18 5.97
CA ASN A 664 11.73 31.44 7.22
C ASN A 664 10.60 31.48 8.28
N ARG A 665 9.33 31.56 7.88
CA ARG A 665 8.20 31.30 8.79
C ARG A 665 7.24 30.30 8.15
N GLY A 666 7.50 29.01 8.37
CA GLY A 666 6.64 27.96 7.83
C GLY A 666 7.10 26.55 8.13
N VAL A 667 7.66 26.29 9.33
CA VAL A 667 7.82 24.91 9.84
C VAL A 667 7.62 24.95 11.35
N SER A 668 6.41 24.67 11.83
CA SER A 668 6.15 24.24 13.21
C SER A 668 4.80 23.53 13.26
N SER A 669 4.81 22.24 13.61
CA SER A 669 3.66 21.55 14.22
C SER A 669 3.73 21.76 15.75
N PRO A 670 2.63 21.62 16.51
CA PRO A 670 2.39 22.38 17.73
C PRO A 670 3.25 21.88 18.90
N SER A 671 3.94 22.80 19.58
CA SER A 671 4.57 22.54 20.87
C SER A 671 3.52 22.68 22.00
N PRO A 672 3.64 21.91 23.10
CA PRO A 672 2.73 22.01 24.25
C PRO A 672 2.89 23.36 24.97
N PRO A 673 1.85 23.87 25.64
CA PRO A 673 1.89 25.20 26.24
C PRO A 673 2.78 25.21 27.49
N ILE A 674 3.71 26.17 27.54
CA ILE A 674 4.45 26.52 28.74
C ILE A 674 3.49 27.31 29.65
N ILE A 675 3.30 26.81 30.87
CA ILE A 675 2.59 27.50 31.95
C ILE A 675 3.52 28.58 32.50
N GLN A 676 3.15 29.85 32.35
CA GLN A 676 3.63 30.93 33.20
C GLN A 676 2.46 31.85 33.59
N GLU A 677 2.61 32.41 34.77
CA GLU A 677 1.55 32.80 35.71
C GLU A 677 0.65 33.94 35.27
N ILE A 678 -0.55 33.89 35.87
CA ILE A 678 -1.68 34.81 35.76
C ILE A 678 -1.29 36.20 36.28
N ASN A 679 -1.57 37.24 35.50
CA ASN A 679 -2.09 38.53 35.99
C ASN A 679 -2.91 39.26 34.91
N GLU A 680 -4.20 39.37 35.21
CA GLU A 680 -5.19 40.43 34.92
C GLU A 680 -5.45 40.97 33.48
N VAL A 681 -6.61 40.53 32.97
CA VAL A 681 -7.69 41.17 32.17
C VAL A 681 -7.43 42.51 31.43
N SER A 682 -7.60 42.49 30.10
CA SER A 682 -8.41 43.48 29.35
C SER A 682 -8.87 42.97 27.99
N SER A 683 -10.14 43.27 27.70
CA SER A 683 -10.94 42.82 26.57
C SER A 683 -10.65 43.63 25.29
N THR A 684 -10.33 42.96 24.17
CA THR A 684 -10.59 43.53 22.84
C THR A 684 -10.70 42.42 21.78
N TYR A 685 -11.79 42.47 21.01
CA TYR A 685 -12.16 41.56 19.94
C TYR A 685 -11.08 41.42 18.85
N MET A 686 -10.71 40.19 18.48
CA MET A 686 -9.83 39.90 17.33
C MET A 686 -10.62 39.41 16.11
N THR A 687 -10.52 40.15 15.02
CA THR A 687 -10.97 39.82 13.66
C THR A 687 -10.20 38.64 13.05
N PRO A 688 -10.84 37.71 12.31
CA PRO A 688 -10.13 36.66 11.60
C PRO A 688 -9.37 37.21 10.38
N ARG A 689 -8.06 36.93 10.30
CA ARG A 689 -7.19 37.34 9.19
C ARG A 689 -7.39 36.48 7.94
N ARG A 690 -7.71 37.21 6.87
CA ARG A 690 -7.80 36.83 5.45
C ARG A 690 -6.48 36.24 4.96
N ALA A 691 -6.50 35.03 4.40
CA ALA A 691 -5.42 34.53 3.56
C ALA A 691 -5.34 35.44 2.31
N THR A 692 -4.18 36.04 2.08
CA THR A 692 -3.93 36.88 0.91
C THR A 692 -3.91 36.01 -0.34
N MET A 693 -5.05 35.96 -1.03
CA MET A 693 -5.12 35.59 -2.43
C MET A 693 -4.37 36.65 -3.23
N ARG A 694 -3.33 36.26 -3.96
CA ARG A 694 -2.92 37.02 -5.13
C ARG A 694 -3.91 36.72 -6.24
N THR A 695 -4.74 37.71 -6.55
CA THR A 695 -5.49 37.79 -7.80
C THR A 695 -4.49 38.19 -8.88
N ASP A 696 -3.78 37.22 -9.45
CA ASP A 696 -3.19 37.42 -10.77
C ASP A 696 -4.29 37.18 -11.79
N SER A 697 -4.60 38.22 -12.56
CA SER A 697 -5.56 38.21 -13.66
C SER A 697 -5.29 37.05 -14.61
N TYR A 698 -6.33 36.27 -14.90
CA TYR A 698 -6.33 35.24 -15.93
C TYR A 698 -6.13 35.88 -17.31
N ASP A 699 -4.88 36.01 -17.74
CA ASP A 699 -4.59 36.10 -19.17
C ASP A 699 -4.69 34.69 -19.76
N ILE A 700 -5.71 34.49 -20.59
CA ILE A 700 -5.82 33.35 -21.51
C ILE A 700 -4.69 33.50 -22.53
N ASN A 701 -3.50 32.95 -22.24
CA ASN A 701 -2.42 32.84 -23.23
C ASN A 701 -1.44 31.70 -22.86
N LEU A 702 -1.54 30.61 -23.64
CA LEU A 702 -0.62 29.45 -23.80
C LEU A 702 -0.08 28.72 -22.55
N PRO A 703 -0.04 27.37 -22.55
CA PRO A 703 0.64 26.62 -21.51
C PRO A 703 2.14 26.97 -21.52
N LYS A 704 2.62 27.68 -20.47
CA LYS A 704 4.06 27.89 -20.26
C LYS A 704 4.70 26.52 -20.14
N SER A 705 5.43 26.11 -21.18
CA SER A 705 6.22 24.87 -21.21
C SER A 705 7.04 24.76 -19.91
N SER A 706 6.91 23.63 -19.22
CA SER A 706 7.81 23.25 -18.14
C SER A 706 9.22 23.19 -18.74
N SER A 707 10.06 24.19 -18.43
CA SER A 707 11.43 24.25 -18.92
C SER A 707 12.35 23.54 -17.94
N THR A 708 13.01 22.49 -18.44
CA THR A 708 14.12 21.83 -17.76
C THR A 708 15.33 22.78 -17.76
N LYS A 709 15.89 23.09 -16.59
CA LYS A 709 17.10 23.92 -16.47
C LYS A 709 18.20 23.14 -15.78
N ILE A 710 19.37 23.09 -16.39
CA ILE A 710 20.57 22.49 -15.80
C ILE A 710 21.42 23.59 -15.17
N ILE A 711 21.79 23.42 -13.90
CA ILE A 711 22.57 24.38 -13.11
C ILE A 711 23.72 23.63 -12.44
N GLU A 712 24.88 24.25 -12.34
CA GLU A 712 26.00 23.72 -11.55
C GLU A 712 26.27 24.64 -10.35
N LYS A 713 26.20 24.10 -9.12
CA LYS A 713 26.47 24.85 -7.89
C LYS A 713 26.99 23.93 -6.79
N ASN A 714 27.96 24.41 -6.01
CA ASN A 714 28.55 23.68 -4.87
C ASN A 714 29.16 22.30 -5.20
N GLY A 715 29.55 22.09 -6.46
CA GLY A 715 30.05 20.82 -6.98
C GLY A 715 28.96 19.81 -7.35
N PHE A 716 27.70 20.23 -7.44
CA PHE A 716 26.59 19.41 -7.93
C PHE A 716 26.12 19.90 -9.30
N LYS A 717 25.79 18.95 -10.18
CA LYS A 717 25.02 19.21 -11.40
C LYS A 717 23.54 18.97 -11.11
N ILE A 718 22.68 19.94 -11.43
CA ILE A 718 21.30 19.97 -10.94
C ILE A 718 20.35 20.16 -12.11
N CYS A 719 19.47 19.21 -12.33
CA CYS A 719 18.35 19.29 -13.26
C CYS A 719 17.12 19.80 -12.49
N LYS A 720 16.72 21.05 -12.73
CA LYS A 720 15.56 21.70 -12.09
C LYS A 720 14.38 21.72 -13.04
N ILE A 721 13.24 21.21 -12.58
CA ILE A 721 11.96 21.24 -13.27
C ILE A 721 11.09 22.27 -12.56
N ASN A 722 10.79 23.37 -13.25
CA ASN A 722 9.93 24.43 -12.73
C ASN A 722 8.46 24.13 -13.06
N ASN A 723 7.55 24.61 -12.20
CA ASN A 723 6.10 24.58 -12.43
C ASN A 723 5.51 23.17 -12.59
N LEU A 724 5.98 22.20 -11.79
CA LEU A 724 5.36 20.87 -11.73
C LEU A 724 4.79 20.61 -10.34
N GLN A 725 3.48 20.77 -10.19
CA GLN A 725 2.76 20.48 -8.95
C GLN A 725 2.20 19.05 -8.97
N ASP A 726 1.80 18.56 -7.80
CA ASP A 726 1.17 17.24 -7.64
C ASP A 726 -0.37 17.37 -7.63
N ASN A 727 -0.90 18.14 -8.58
CA ASN A 727 -2.29 18.59 -8.64
C ASN A 727 -3.13 17.85 -9.70
N GLY A 728 -2.58 16.81 -10.34
CA GLY A 728 -3.24 16.10 -11.44
C GLY A 728 -3.41 16.92 -12.74
N ILE A 729 -2.91 18.15 -12.79
CA ILE A 729 -3.01 19.02 -13.97
C ILE A 729 -1.68 19.10 -14.71
N ASP A 730 -0.58 19.24 -13.97
CA ASP A 730 0.75 19.43 -14.56
C ASP A 730 1.32 18.09 -15.07
N PRO A 731 1.52 17.91 -16.40
CA PRO A 731 2.02 16.65 -16.94
C PRO A 731 3.53 16.49 -16.71
N LEU A 732 3.97 15.28 -16.36
CA LEU A 732 5.39 14.94 -16.24
C LEU A 732 5.95 14.35 -17.54
N SER A 733 5.11 13.86 -18.45
CA SER A 733 5.50 13.25 -19.74
C SER A 733 6.54 14.07 -20.52
N LYS A 734 6.31 15.39 -20.67
CA LYS A 734 7.22 16.27 -21.43
C LYS A 734 8.64 16.35 -20.84
N PRO A 735 8.84 16.78 -19.58
CA PRO A 735 10.18 16.84 -19.00
C PRO A 735 10.78 15.47 -18.69
N LEU A 736 9.99 14.38 -18.67
CA LEU A 736 10.48 13.06 -18.29
C LEU A 736 11.67 12.59 -19.15
N ASN A 737 11.63 12.82 -20.46
CA ASN A 737 12.71 12.43 -21.36
C ASN A 737 14.03 13.16 -21.03
N ASP A 738 13.98 14.48 -20.83
CA ASP A 738 15.15 15.28 -20.43
C ASP A 738 15.74 14.80 -19.09
N ILE A 739 14.86 14.47 -18.14
CA ILE A 739 15.27 13.95 -16.83
C ILE A 739 15.98 12.60 -16.97
N LEU A 740 15.40 11.69 -17.76
CA LEU A 740 15.97 10.37 -17.98
C LEU A 740 17.26 10.42 -18.80
N GLU A 741 17.42 11.40 -19.68
CA GLU A 741 18.67 11.67 -20.37
C GLU A 741 19.72 12.18 -19.38
N PHE A 742 19.38 13.14 -18.52
CA PHE A 742 20.26 13.64 -17.46
C PHE A 742 20.75 12.53 -16.52
N ILE A 743 19.86 11.61 -16.12
CA ILE A 743 20.20 10.46 -15.29
C ILE A 743 21.11 9.49 -16.06
N ASP A 744 20.78 9.20 -17.32
CA ASP A 744 21.54 8.27 -18.16
C ASP A 744 22.95 8.79 -18.46
N ASP A 745 23.10 10.10 -18.60
CA ASP A 745 24.39 10.77 -18.78
C ASP A 745 25.33 10.52 -17.60
N CYS A 746 24.83 10.68 -16.38
CA CYS A 746 25.58 10.40 -15.16
C CYS A 746 25.93 8.90 -15.06
N TYR A 747 24.98 8.03 -15.38
CA TYR A 747 25.16 6.58 -15.36
C TYR A 747 26.22 6.11 -16.35
N LYS A 748 26.13 6.51 -17.63
CA LYS A 748 27.06 6.11 -18.70
C LYS A 748 28.48 6.58 -18.44
N LYS A 749 28.63 7.83 -17.96
CA LYS A 749 29.93 8.42 -17.66
C LYS A 749 30.54 7.89 -16.36
N LYS A 750 29.76 7.19 -15.52
CA LYS A 750 30.18 6.67 -14.20
C LYS A 750 30.78 7.75 -13.28
N ILE A 751 30.24 8.97 -13.36
CA ILE A 751 30.75 10.17 -12.67
C ILE A 751 30.11 10.40 -11.29
N GLY A 752 29.27 9.47 -10.82
CA GLY A 752 28.71 9.49 -9.48
C GLY A 752 27.29 8.93 -9.43
N LYS A 753 26.48 9.47 -8.52
CA LYS A 753 25.11 9.06 -8.27
C LYS A 753 24.14 10.24 -8.41
N VAL A 754 22.90 9.94 -8.73
CA VAL A 754 21.80 10.90 -8.90
C VAL A 754 20.82 10.78 -7.73
N LEU A 755 20.51 11.90 -7.08
CA LEU A 755 19.35 12.02 -6.20
C LEU A 755 18.17 12.59 -6.97
N VAL A 756 17.03 11.90 -6.96
CA VAL A 756 15.75 12.43 -7.42
C VAL A 756 14.89 12.76 -6.21
N HIS A 757 14.40 13.99 -6.13
CA HIS A 757 13.56 14.42 -5.02
C HIS A 757 12.39 15.32 -5.47
N CYS A 758 11.34 15.31 -4.65
CA CYS A 758 10.30 16.33 -4.65
C CYS A 758 10.15 16.83 -3.20
N MET A 759 8.94 17.13 -2.73
CA MET A 759 8.71 17.50 -1.33
C MET A 759 8.98 16.34 -0.38
N VAL A 760 8.22 15.24 -0.49
CA VAL A 760 8.29 14.08 0.43
C VAL A 760 9.01 12.87 -0.19
N GLY A 761 8.99 12.75 -1.52
CA GLY A 761 9.47 11.57 -2.23
C GLY A 761 8.40 10.51 -2.50
N VAL A 762 7.12 10.90 -2.58
CA VAL A 762 5.95 9.99 -2.69
C VAL A 762 5.38 9.89 -4.11
N SER A 763 5.18 11.03 -4.78
CA SER A 763 4.48 11.11 -6.06
C SER A 763 5.43 11.49 -7.19
N ARG A 764 5.61 12.78 -7.47
CA ARG A 764 6.46 13.33 -8.56
C ARG A 764 7.83 12.64 -8.75
N SER A 765 8.67 12.61 -7.71
CA SER A 765 10.01 11.99 -7.82
C SER A 765 9.97 10.46 -7.85
N ALA A 766 8.95 9.84 -7.24
CA ALA A 766 8.76 8.40 -7.36
C ALA A 766 8.41 8.00 -8.80
N THR A 767 7.57 8.80 -9.49
CA THR A 767 7.26 8.61 -10.92
C THR A 767 8.53 8.59 -11.78
N VAL A 768 9.45 9.53 -11.56
CA VAL A 768 10.75 9.57 -12.26
C VAL A 768 11.58 8.31 -11.97
N CYS A 769 11.63 7.86 -10.71
CA CYS A 769 12.36 6.65 -10.34
C CYS A 769 11.73 5.38 -10.97
N ILE A 770 10.41 5.31 -11.03
CA ILE A 770 9.69 4.22 -11.72
C ILE A 770 10.07 4.22 -13.21
N ALA A 771 10.06 5.39 -13.85
CA ALA A 771 10.45 5.51 -15.27
C ALA A 771 11.91 5.08 -15.53
N GLU A 772 12.86 5.48 -14.69
CA GLU A 772 14.25 5.04 -14.82
C GLU A 772 14.39 3.52 -14.60
N VAL A 773 13.62 2.92 -13.68
CA VAL A 773 13.59 1.47 -13.49
C VAL A 773 13.02 0.76 -14.71
N MET A 774 11.91 1.24 -15.29
CA MET A 774 11.36 0.71 -16.54
C MET A 774 12.41 0.76 -17.66
N LYS A 775 13.05 1.92 -17.88
CA LYS A 775 14.10 2.11 -18.90
C LYS A 775 15.30 1.20 -18.67
N ARG A 776 15.81 1.14 -17.43
CA ARG A 776 17.07 0.45 -17.11
C ARG A 776 16.90 -1.07 -17.05
N MET A 777 15.79 -1.55 -16.52
CA MET A 777 15.53 -2.98 -16.29
C MET A 777 14.64 -3.61 -17.36
N LYS A 778 14.06 -2.80 -18.27
CA LYS A 778 13.15 -3.24 -19.35
C LYS A 778 11.95 -4.02 -18.80
N VAL A 779 11.31 -3.48 -17.76
CA VAL A 779 10.12 -4.05 -17.13
C VAL A 779 8.94 -3.09 -17.26
N ASP A 780 7.73 -3.64 -17.17
CA ASP A 780 6.50 -2.85 -17.22
C ASP A 780 6.30 -1.93 -16.00
N VAL A 781 5.32 -1.02 -16.08
CA VAL A 781 5.00 -0.04 -15.03
C VAL A 781 4.71 -0.71 -13.69
N LEU A 782 3.94 -1.81 -13.66
CA LEU A 782 3.53 -2.46 -12.41
C LEU A 782 4.73 -3.07 -11.70
N LYS A 783 5.59 -3.77 -12.45
CA LYS A 783 6.85 -4.36 -11.96
C LYS A 783 7.83 -3.29 -11.48
N ALA A 784 7.99 -2.20 -12.24
CA ALA A 784 8.82 -1.08 -11.84
C ALA A 784 8.29 -0.38 -10.58
N TYR A 785 6.97 -0.16 -10.50
CA TYR A 785 6.31 0.38 -9.31
C TYR A 785 6.60 -0.48 -8.08
N LEU A 786 6.42 -1.80 -8.17
CA LEU A 786 6.71 -2.74 -7.08
C LEU A 786 8.18 -2.65 -6.65
N TYR A 787 9.11 -2.66 -7.61
CA TYR A 787 10.55 -2.58 -7.36
C TYR A 787 10.94 -1.31 -6.58
N VAL A 788 10.43 -0.15 -7.01
CA VAL A 788 10.70 1.14 -6.34
C VAL A 788 10.04 1.21 -4.98
N ARG A 789 8.79 0.73 -4.87
CA ARG A 789 8.00 0.73 -3.63
C ARG A 789 8.73 0.00 -2.52
N VAL A 790 9.16 -1.23 -2.78
CA VAL A 790 9.84 -2.09 -1.81
C VAL A 790 11.18 -1.48 -1.36
N ARG A 791 11.85 -0.69 -2.20
CA ARG A 791 13.11 -0.01 -1.83
C ARG A 791 12.90 1.31 -1.10
N ARG A 792 11.68 1.87 -1.12
CA ARG A 792 11.28 3.06 -0.36
C ARG A 792 10.64 2.67 0.97
N LEU A 793 11.45 2.00 1.80
CA LEU A 793 11.07 1.29 3.03
C LEU A 793 10.33 2.12 4.09
N ASN A 794 10.46 3.45 4.06
CA ASN A 794 9.96 4.34 5.10
C ASN A 794 8.63 5.01 4.78
N ILE A 795 8.28 5.10 3.49
CA ILE A 795 7.14 5.87 3.02
C ILE A 795 6.57 5.16 1.81
N ILE A 796 5.28 4.89 1.83
CA ILE A 796 4.57 4.36 0.69
C ILE A 796 4.65 5.35 -0.47
N ILE A 797 5.28 4.93 -1.56
CA ILE A 797 5.18 5.69 -2.81
C ILE A 797 3.74 5.59 -3.31
N GLN A 798 3.23 6.71 -3.79
CA GLN A 798 1.89 6.78 -4.34
C GLN A 798 1.89 7.92 -5.35
N PRO A 799 2.35 7.68 -6.59
CA PRO A 799 2.12 8.59 -7.71
C PRO A 799 0.63 8.90 -7.85
N ASN A 800 0.29 10.07 -8.40
CA ASN A 800 -1.12 10.38 -8.63
C ASN A 800 -1.61 9.59 -9.86
N LEU A 801 -2.93 9.53 -10.05
CA LEU A 801 -3.51 8.77 -11.16
C LEU A 801 -3.00 9.28 -12.52
N MET A 802 -2.76 10.59 -12.67
CA MET A 802 -2.25 11.17 -13.92
C MET A 802 -0.86 10.61 -14.21
N PHE A 803 0.05 10.68 -13.25
CA PHE A 803 1.42 10.20 -13.38
C PHE A 803 1.48 8.69 -13.63
N MET A 804 0.65 7.90 -12.95
CA MET A 804 0.56 6.46 -13.25
C MET A 804 0.08 6.24 -14.69
N TYR A 805 -0.93 6.96 -15.14
CA TYR A 805 -1.46 6.84 -16.50
C TYR A 805 -0.44 7.30 -17.55
N GLU A 806 0.29 8.40 -17.30
CA GLU A 806 1.38 8.88 -18.15
C GLU A 806 2.50 7.83 -18.29
N LEU A 807 2.84 7.11 -17.21
CA LEU A 807 3.82 6.01 -17.28
C LEU A 807 3.33 4.85 -18.14
N ILE A 808 2.03 4.53 -18.11
CA ILE A 808 1.46 3.47 -18.98
C ILE A 808 1.47 3.94 -20.43
N LYS A 809 1.11 5.19 -20.72
CA LYS A 809 1.21 5.78 -22.07
C LYS A 809 2.65 5.77 -22.58
N TRP A 810 3.59 6.14 -21.73
CA TRP A 810 5.01 6.09 -22.07
C TRP A 810 5.49 4.64 -22.32
N GLN A 811 4.96 3.65 -21.59
CA GLN A 811 5.21 2.23 -21.89
C GLN A 811 4.74 1.85 -23.31
N GLU A 812 3.57 2.32 -23.75
CA GLU A 812 3.07 2.11 -25.11
C GLU A 812 3.99 2.73 -26.16
N GLU A 813 4.49 3.95 -25.90
CA GLU A 813 5.45 4.65 -26.78
C GLU A 813 6.77 3.89 -26.93
N LEU A 814 7.20 3.18 -25.88
CA LEU A 814 8.37 2.30 -25.91
C LEU A 814 8.12 0.97 -26.63
N GLY A 815 6.88 0.69 -27.06
CA GLY A 815 6.50 -0.56 -27.72
C GLY A 815 6.47 -1.77 -26.78
N VAL A 816 6.38 -1.56 -25.47
CA VAL A 816 6.30 -2.63 -24.47
C VAL A 816 4.84 -3.03 -24.29
N GLU A 817 4.54 -4.31 -24.50
CA GLU A 817 3.18 -4.85 -24.42
C GLU A 817 2.54 -4.62 -23.05
N ARG A 818 1.26 -4.24 -23.04
CA ARG A 818 0.45 -4.09 -21.84
C ARG A 818 -0.04 -5.45 -21.35
N LEU A 819 0.75 -6.09 -20.48
CA LEU A 819 0.40 -7.39 -19.91
C LEU A 819 -0.75 -7.31 -18.90
N VAL A 820 -0.76 -6.28 -18.06
CA VAL A 820 -1.78 -6.01 -17.04
C VAL A 820 -2.52 -4.74 -17.40
N ASP A 821 -3.85 -4.77 -17.39
CA ASP A 821 -4.66 -3.59 -17.67
C ASP A 821 -4.57 -2.54 -16.56
N TRP A 822 -4.74 -1.28 -16.95
CA TRP A 822 -4.57 -0.13 -16.06
C TRP A 822 -5.53 -0.17 -14.85
N HIS A 823 -6.77 -0.61 -15.03
CA HIS A 823 -7.75 -0.72 -13.95
C HIS A 823 -7.41 -1.86 -12.97
N ILE A 824 -6.88 -2.97 -13.46
CA ILE A 824 -6.38 -4.08 -12.66
C ILE A 824 -5.16 -3.65 -11.83
N MET A 825 -4.22 -2.93 -12.45
CA MET A 825 -3.09 -2.34 -11.74
C MET A 825 -3.57 -1.40 -10.62
N CYS A 826 -4.55 -0.53 -10.90
CA CYS A 826 -5.14 0.35 -9.89
C CYS A 826 -5.77 -0.43 -8.74
N ARG A 827 -6.55 -1.48 -9.03
CA ARG A 827 -7.10 -2.39 -8.00
C ARG A 827 -6.00 -2.98 -7.14
N SER A 828 -4.96 -3.54 -7.75
CA SER A 828 -3.85 -4.16 -7.00
C SER A 828 -3.11 -3.14 -6.12
N ILE A 829 -2.96 -1.90 -6.57
CA ILE A 829 -2.39 -0.81 -5.75
C ILE A 829 -3.30 -0.49 -4.55
N VAL A 830 -4.62 -0.46 -4.74
CA VAL A 830 -5.58 -0.24 -3.63
C VAL A 830 -5.50 -1.38 -2.62
N GLU A 831 -5.56 -2.63 -3.08
CA GLU A 831 -5.43 -3.81 -2.22
C GLU A 831 -4.13 -3.80 -1.41
N LEU A 832 -3.02 -3.43 -2.05
CA LEU A 832 -1.71 -3.31 -1.40
C LEU A 832 -1.72 -2.22 -0.31
N ASN A 833 -2.34 -1.08 -0.58
CA ASN A 833 -2.38 0.05 0.34
C ASN A 833 -3.38 -0.14 1.50
N LYS A 834 -4.42 -0.99 1.35
CA LYS A 834 -5.39 -1.28 2.42
C LYS A 834 -4.77 -1.79 3.73
N LYS A 835 -3.58 -2.38 3.68
CA LYS A 835 -2.87 -2.84 4.90
C LYS A 835 -2.21 -1.72 5.72
N TYR A 836 -2.09 -0.55 5.12
CA TYR A 836 -1.35 0.58 5.67
C TYR A 836 -2.24 1.81 5.94
N LEU A 837 -3.51 1.72 5.55
CA LEU A 837 -4.57 2.69 5.82
C LEU A 837 -5.45 2.14 6.95
#